data_AF-A0AAN6WHJ2-F1
#
_entry.id   AF-A0AAN6WHJ2-F1
#
_cell.length_a   1.000
_cell.length_b   1.000
_cell.length_c   1.000
_cell.angle_alpha   90.00
_cell.angle_beta   90.00
_cell.angle_gamma   90.00
#
_symmetry.space_group_name_H-M   'P 1'
#
loop_
_entity.id
_entity.type
_entity.pdbx_description
1 polymer ?
#
loop_
_entity_poly.entity_id
_entity_poly.type
_entity_poly.pdbx_seq_one_letter_code
_entity_poly.pdbx_strand_id
1 'polypeptide(L)'
;MDSNLDLESFREQWRAEVRARHPEQAPSRPQQQPHRPHQHATAGPSTVLRTEPLRKPPPPTKKPIAKEYDEDYVPSKVFDEPVQPASTAGDTAVPTKKEPVTALEHYEKAVEREAAGNLGDSLRLYRKAFRMDDQVDQNYRAKHFPRAKFPQKTASKPGDTSKTAASTASNQDQPQSMKELIASFAGLTIEPVPPEIEGMPQPPCPISTLPNEILVHILRDVAISDVGDFVRLAQVCKRLAFLVVTEDRIWRRVCLGSEFGFGGMHYHWQKQITWEPLTEEDLQRETAEEAAAAAAFTQTSGATSPVTEQDEDGFHVPDAFDMEKRAEKLADESTANTLAFFNSLYSSSWQRMFRLRPRLRFNGCYISTVNYVRSGMANSNSITWGAPIHVVTYYRYLRFFRDGTCLSLLTTAEPNDVVHHLTREALAHPNHIMESALKGRWRLARAGDNPGASLSEVEGDVMVETEGVSNRYTIIMAPNGSHPPSGGGPLALFRNIYDLDTLDTRFTTPSGAPYKPLEARSPDKRRDSVGASPPANGAEPPKWKTPEFFLYYLVFLVVIPAMFWVAYDVSRPTDPRYHKFERFLSDGWIPGRKIDNSDAQYRTFRKNLPAMAGLLLFHPLLRKLWNGVTMNKNVGENSAEGAEMKLRQRTSFDYAFALLFLMILHGFSAIKVLTILGLNYTVAKSLPRRYIPAATWVFNICTLFANELCSGYKFGYIARLLTGTLGLDERNMSVDLPGLVRLGEWMDGFGGLMGRWEILFNITVLRLVSFNLDYYWSLDRSAGEVVEEADTPKKKNLDPSSLSERDRVALPASPSDYNFVNYIAYTIYAPLYLTGPIITFNDYISQSRYRSATISSPRTWKYAVRFLLVLLCMELVLHYDYVGAISKSRPEWSSYTPAQISLLSYFNLHIVWLKLLLPWRFFRLWSLVDGIDPPENMLRCMSNNYSALSFWRGWHRSYYRWLLRYIYIPLGGSSFRSLAQGVRTVVTYLVVFTFVALWHDIKLNLLIWGWLVVLFFIPEILAGLLFPKRKFAGREREYRWLCGLGGVGNVLMMISANLVGFAVGLDGLKAIVSGVFRDYSGLVFLVTACTALFVGIQVMFEIRQGELRRGINLKC
;
A
#
# COMPACT_ATOMS: atom_id res chain seq x y z
N MET A 1 -3.03 36.13 -13.72
CA MET A 1 -2.93 36.14 -15.21
C MET A 1 -1.89 35.09 -15.54
N ASP A 2 -2.25 33.80 -15.49
CA ASP A 2 -1.24 32.71 -15.54
C ASP A 2 -1.61 31.60 -16.52
N SER A 3 -2.59 31.85 -17.38
CA SER A 3 -3.00 30.98 -18.51
C SER A 3 -2.00 30.97 -19.67
N ASN A 4 -0.72 31.29 -19.41
CA ASN A 4 0.27 31.53 -20.46
C ASN A 4 1.36 30.43 -20.53
N LEU A 5 1.51 29.55 -19.54
CA LEU A 5 2.53 28.48 -19.56
C LEU A 5 2.24 27.39 -20.60
N ASP A 6 0.98 26.97 -20.77
CA ASP A 6 0.58 26.05 -21.85
C ASP A 6 0.69 26.71 -23.23
N LEU A 7 0.45 28.02 -23.30
CA LEU A 7 0.62 28.82 -24.52
C LEU A 7 2.10 29.08 -24.85
N GLU A 8 2.97 29.25 -23.86
CA GLU A 8 4.41 29.45 -24.03
C GLU A 8 5.11 28.14 -24.38
N SER A 9 4.76 27.03 -23.71
CA SER A 9 5.24 25.70 -24.09
C SER A 9 4.74 25.29 -25.48
N PHE A 10 3.49 25.61 -25.86
CA PHE A 10 3.01 25.46 -27.24
C PHE A 10 3.78 26.34 -28.22
N ARG A 11 4.06 27.61 -27.90
CA ARG A 11 4.91 28.50 -28.72
C ARG A 11 6.34 27.99 -28.87
N GLU A 12 6.90 27.32 -27.86
CA GLU A 12 8.23 26.70 -27.95
C GLU A 12 8.23 25.43 -28.79
N GLN A 13 7.25 24.55 -28.60
CA GLN A 13 7.06 23.35 -29.42
C GLN A 13 6.81 23.72 -30.89
N TRP A 14 5.98 24.73 -31.17
CA TRP A 14 5.72 25.21 -32.53
C TRP A 14 6.94 25.91 -33.15
N ARG A 15 7.68 26.75 -32.41
CA ARG A 15 8.93 27.35 -32.90
C ARG A 15 10.01 26.28 -33.15
N ALA A 16 10.04 25.20 -32.37
CA ALA A 16 10.89 24.05 -32.63
C ALA A 16 10.46 23.28 -33.89
N GLU A 17 9.15 23.07 -34.09
CA GLU A 17 8.61 22.40 -35.28
C GLU A 17 8.85 23.20 -36.57
N VAL A 18 8.69 24.53 -36.52
CA VAL A 18 8.96 25.42 -37.67
C VAL A 18 10.47 25.47 -37.99
N ARG A 19 11.35 25.54 -36.98
CA ARG A 19 12.81 25.41 -37.17
C ARG A 19 13.21 24.05 -37.76
N ALA A 20 12.56 22.96 -37.32
CA ALA A 20 12.81 21.62 -37.84
C ALA A 20 12.40 21.46 -39.32
N ARG A 21 11.46 22.28 -39.82
CA ARG A 21 11.00 22.28 -41.22
C ARG A 21 11.85 23.17 -42.15
N HIS A 22 12.69 24.06 -41.61
CA HIS A 22 13.62 24.90 -42.39
C HIS A 22 15.03 24.94 -41.75
N PRO A 23 15.91 23.97 -42.05
CA PRO A 23 17.29 23.98 -41.56
C PRO A 23 18.16 25.02 -42.31
N GLU A 24 18.55 26.09 -41.62
CA GLU A 24 19.57 27.02 -42.11
C GLU A 24 20.99 26.40 -42.03
N GLN A 25 21.82 26.69 -43.03
CA GLN A 25 23.14 26.05 -43.21
C GLN A 25 24.24 26.73 -42.39
N ALA A 26 25.21 25.93 -41.93
CA ALA A 26 26.38 26.41 -41.19
C ALA A 26 27.38 27.18 -42.10
N PRO A 27 28.13 28.16 -41.57
CA PRO A 27 29.02 29.00 -42.36
C PRO A 27 30.37 28.33 -42.68
N SER A 28 30.78 28.44 -43.95
CA SER A 28 32.13 28.11 -44.43
C SER A 28 32.88 29.37 -44.91
N ARG A 29 34.21 29.31 -44.97
CA ARG A 29 35.13 30.41 -45.32
C ARG A 29 36.13 29.88 -46.36
N PRO A 30 36.77 30.74 -47.19
CA PRO A 30 36.16 31.52 -48.27
C PRO A 30 36.80 31.21 -49.64
N GLN A 31 36.07 31.30 -50.76
CA GLN A 31 36.70 31.48 -52.08
C GLN A 31 35.77 32.11 -53.14
N GLN A 32 36.44 32.64 -54.17
CA GLN A 32 36.07 33.59 -55.24
C GLN A 32 34.76 33.41 -56.06
N GLN A 33 34.38 34.52 -56.72
CA GLN A 33 33.34 34.78 -57.75
C GLN A 33 33.48 33.94 -59.06
N PRO A 34 32.63 34.09 -60.14
CA PRO A 34 31.36 34.84 -60.34
C PRO A 34 30.21 34.10 -61.10
N HIS A 35 29.09 34.82 -61.34
CA HIS A 35 28.13 34.77 -62.49
C HIS A 35 26.63 34.38 -62.30
N ARG A 36 25.82 34.93 -63.24
CA ARG A 36 24.34 35.06 -63.41
C ARG A 36 23.81 34.03 -64.46
N PRO A 37 22.51 33.98 -64.89
CA PRO A 37 21.20 34.39 -64.30
C PRO A 37 19.97 33.42 -64.57
N HIS A 38 18.78 33.78 -64.03
CA HIS A 38 17.36 33.54 -64.47
C HIS A 38 16.86 32.26 -65.22
N GLN A 39 15.67 31.72 -64.83
CA GLN A 39 14.42 31.70 -65.65
C GLN A 39 13.13 31.06 -65.01
N HIS A 40 11.99 31.37 -65.67
CA HIS A 40 10.55 31.01 -65.54
C HIS A 40 10.16 29.50 -65.71
N ALA A 41 8.92 28.96 -65.63
CA ALA A 41 7.58 29.31 -65.05
C ALA A 41 6.53 28.16 -65.27
N THR A 42 5.26 28.33 -64.81
CA THR A 42 3.98 27.69 -65.31
C THR A 42 3.78 26.15 -65.22
N ALA A 43 2.58 25.51 -65.24
CA ALA A 43 1.16 25.85 -64.98
C ALA A 43 0.26 24.55 -65.05
N GLY A 44 -1.01 24.57 -64.57
CA GLY A 44 -2.10 23.75 -65.17
C GLY A 44 -3.09 22.99 -64.24
N PRO A 45 -4.39 22.77 -64.61
CA PRO A 45 -5.47 22.62 -63.60
C PRO A 45 -6.62 21.57 -63.82
N SER A 46 -7.47 21.41 -62.77
CA SER A 46 -8.94 21.11 -62.75
C SER A 46 -9.58 19.79 -63.28
N THR A 47 -10.66 19.32 -62.61
CA THR A 47 -12.05 19.03 -63.12
C THR A 47 -12.99 18.49 -61.99
N VAL A 48 -14.33 18.43 -62.21
CA VAL A 48 -15.47 18.41 -61.23
C VAL A 48 -16.56 17.35 -61.60
N LEU A 49 -17.48 16.95 -60.66
CA LEU A 49 -18.96 16.66 -60.81
C LEU A 49 -19.55 15.84 -59.59
N ARG A 50 -20.61 16.27 -58.85
CA ARG A 50 -22.11 16.02 -58.95
C ARG A 50 -22.60 14.63 -58.39
N THR A 51 -23.80 14.35 -57.82
CA THR A 51 -25.14 15.01 -57.63
C THR A 51 -25.92 14.41 -56.39
N GLU A 52 -27.14 14.88 -56.07
CA GLU A 52 -28.11 14.42 -55.01
C GLU A 52 -29.38 13.66 -55.57
N PRO A 53 -30.60 13.59 -54.92
CA PRO A 53 -31.09 12.85 -53.72
C PRO A 53 -32.42 12.04 -53.95
N LEU A 54 -33.07 11.43 -52.93
CA LEU A 54 -34.54 11.12 -52.89
C LEU A 54 -35.13 10.66 -51.49
N ARG A 55 -36.45 10.36 -51.38
CA ARG A 55 -37.37 10.70 -50.25
C ARG A 55 -38.19 9.54 -49.59
N LYS A 56 -38.88 9.81 -48.46
CA LYS A 56 -39.63 8.93 -47.49
C LYS A 56 -40.97 8.29 -47.96
N PRO A 57 -41.50 7.29 -47.20
CA PRO A 57 -42.93 7.22 -46.78
C PRO A 57 -43.17 6.95 -45.24
N PRO A 58 -44.44 6.95 -44.72
CA PRO A 58 -44.79 7.19 -43.30
C PRO A 58 -45.45 5.96 -42.55
N PRO A 59 -46.04 6.07 -41.32
CA PRO A 59 -46.05 4.98 -40.31
C PRO A 59 -47.41 4.29 -40.04
N PRO A 60 -47.43 3.24 -39.19
CA PRO A 60 -48.54 3.01 -38.27
C PRO A 60 -48.13 2.82 -36.80
N THR A 61 -49.02 3.23 -35.90
CA THR A 61 -48.83 3.30 -34.44
C THR A 61 -49.23 2.01 -33.71
N LYS A 62 -48.48 1.62 -32.66
CA LYS A 62 -49.06 0.99 -31.46
C LYS A 62 -48.12 1.05 -30.23
N LYS A 63 -48.58 1.83 -29.24
CA LYS A 63 -48.30 1.89 -27.78
C LYS A 63 -46.84 1.70 -27.28
N PRO A 64 -46.34 2.62 -26.43
CA PRO A 64 -44.96 2.57 -25.96
C PRO A 64 -44.76 1.53 -24.85
N ILE A 65 -43.68 0.75 -24.95
CA ILE A 65 -42.98 0.24 -23.78
C ILE A 65 -41.82 1.21 -23.55
N ALA A 66 -41.98 2.10 -22.58
CA ALA A 66 -40.90 2.95 -22.15
C ALA A 66 -39.82 2.09 -21.48
N LYS A 67 -38.73 1.85 -22.21
CA LYS A 67 -37.42 1.84 -21.57
C LYS A 67 -37.06 3.29 -21.31
N GLU A 68 -36.87 3.65 -20.05
CA GLU A 68 -35.66 4.38 -19.72
C GLU A 68 -35.16 3.97 -18.33
N TYR A 69 -33.91 4.29 -18.06
CA TYR A 69 -33.23 4.02 -16.80
C TYR A 69 -33.49 5.16 -15.80
N ASP A 70 -32.82 5.08 -14.64
CA ASP A 70 -32.60 6.19 -13.70
C ASP A 70 -33.86 6.62 -12.89
N GLU A 71 -33.74 7.23 -11.70
CA GLU A 71 -32.66 7.35 -10.70
C GLU A 71 -33.32 7.65 -9.34
N ASP A 72 -32.56 7.94 -8.28
CA ASP A 72 -33.11 8.74 -7.17
C ASP A 72 -33.33 10.19 -7.65
N TYR A 73 -34.50 10.47 -8.24
CA TYR A 73 -34.96 11.84 -8.54
C TYR A 73 -36.40 12.07 -8.08
N VAL A 74 -36.66 13.26 -7.50
CA VAL A 74 -37.91 13.61 -6.83
C VAL A 74 -38.90 14.28 -7.80
N PRO A 75 -40.18 13.87 -7.85
CA PRO A 75 -41.14 14.36 -8.85
C PRO A 75 -41.83 15.68 -8.48
N SER A 76 -42.29 16.41 -9.50
CA SER A 76 -43.16 17.60 -9.38
C SER A 76 -44.50 17.41 -10.13
N LYS A 77 -45.51 18.20 -9.77
CA LYS A 77 -46.89 18.12 -10.30
C LYS A 77 -47.05 18.69 -11.72
N VAL A 78 -48.16 18.30 -12.35
CA VAL A 78 -48.68 18.69 -13.67
C VAL A 78 -49.60 19.92 -13.55
N PHE A 79 -49.67 20.80 -14.58
CA PHE A 79 -50.90 21.22 -15.32
C PHE A 79 -50.71 22.47 -16.23
N ASP A 80 -51.28 22.37 -17.44
CA ASP A 80 -51.80 23.37 -18.40
C ASP A 80 -50.97 24.46 -19.15
N GLU A 81 -51.06 24.34 -20.49
CA GLU A 81 -51.15 25.41 -21.51
C GLU A 81 -52.57 26.03 -21.53
N PRO A 82 -52.92 27.07 -22.33
CA PRO A 82 -52.08 28.10 -23.00
C PRO A 82 -52.65 29.53 -22.87
N VAL A 83 -51.88 30.59 -23.19
CA VAL A 83 -52.41 31.83 -23.84
C VAL A 83 -51.34 32.48 -24.73
N GLN A 84 -51.61 32.56 -26.04
CA GLN A 84 -51.35 33.77 -26.87
C GLN A 84 -52.73 34.43 -27.07
N PRO A 85 -52.86 35.77 -27.08
CA PRO A 85 -52.36 36.64 -28.16
C PRO A 85 -51.86 38.01 -27.59
N ALA A 86 -51.57 39.10 -28.33
CA ALA A 86 -51.72 39.41 -29.76
C ALA A 86 -50.66 40.41 -30.23
N SER A 87 -50.31 40.33 -31.52
CA SER A 87 -49.92 41.42 -32.43
C SER A 87 -49.53 42.81 -31.89
N THR A 88 -48.37 43.29 -32.32
CA THR A 88 -48.38 44.38 -33.32
C THR A 88 -47.19 44.23 -34.28
N ALA A 89 -47.42 44.49 -35.56
CA ALA A 89 -46.42 44.32 -36.60
C ALA A 89 -45.51 45.56 -36.74
N GLY A 90 -44.29 45.34 -37.20
CA GLY A 90 -43.33 46.38 -37.55
C GLY A 90 -42.13 45.76 -38.25
N ASP A 91 -42.12 45.79 -39.57
CA ASP A 91 -40.96 45.34 -40.37
C ASP A 91 -39.71 46.17 -40.03
N THR A 92 -38.59 45.52 -39.74
CA THR A 92 -37.27 45.88 -40.28
C THR A 92 -36.16 44.87 -39.92
N ALA A 93 -35.37 44.51 -40.94
CA ALA A 93 -33.98 44.01 -40.89
C ALA A 93 -33.62 42.77 -40.03
N VAL A 94 -33.34 41.66 -40.72
CA VAL A 94 -32.46 40.58 -40.24
C VAL A 94 -30.99 41.03 -40.37
N PRO A 95 -30.18 41.05 -39.28
CA PRO A 95 -28.73 41.07 -39.41
C PRO A 95 -28.24 39.63 -39.62
N THR A 96 -27.70 39.37 -40.81
CA THR A 96 -27.04 38.10 -41.14
C THR A 96 -25.83 37.86 -40.23
N LYS A 97 -25.73 36.65 -39.65
CA LYS A 97 -24.51 36.24 -38.92
C LYS A 97 -23.36 36.07 -39.92
N LYS A 98 -22.59 37.13 -40.14
CA LYS A 98 -21.31 37.05 -40.87
C LYS A 98 -20.39 36.03 -40.18
N GLU A 99 -19.80 35.15 -40.97
CA GLU A 99 -18.65 34.38 -40.50
C GLU A 99 -17.47 35.34 -40.28
N PRO A 100 -16.70 35.19 -39.19
CA PRO A 100 -15.47 35.96 -39.02
C PRO A 100 -14.48 35.63 -40.13
N VAL A 101 -13.87 36.67 -40.71
CA VAL A 101 -13.03 36.56 -41.93
C VAL A 101 -11.57 36.78 -41.61
N THR A 102 -11.27 37.60 -40.59
CA THR A 102 -9.89 37.92 -40.20
C THR A 102 -9.37 37.03 -39.08
N ALA A 103 -8.04 36.89 -38.98
CA ALA A 103 -7.39 36.11 -37.92
C ALA A 103 -7.81 36.61 -36.52
N LEU A 104 -7.88 37.92 -36.34
CA LEU A 104 -8.23 38.57 -35.08
C LEU A 104 -9.67 38.26 -34.63
N GLU A 105 -10.64 38.31 -35.55
CA GLU A 105 -12.03 37.93 -35.24
C GLU A 105 -12.16 36.43 -34.94
N HIS A 106 -11.37 35.58 -35.59
CA HIS A 106 -11.29 34.16 -35.23
C HIS A 106 -10.70 33.93 -33.84
N TYR A 107 -9.73 34.76 -33.43
CA TYR A 107 -9.13 34.72 -32.09
C TYR A 107 -10.12 35.21 -31.02
N GLU A 108 -10.76 36.37 -31.24
CA GLU A 108 -11.80 36.93 -30.36
C GLU A 108 -12.93 35.93 -30.11
N LYS A 109 -13.43 35.30 -31.18
CA LYS A 109 -14.49 34.30 -31.10
C LYS A 109 -14.03 32.96 -30.48
N ALA A 110 -12.73 32.69 -30.46
CA ALA A 110 -12.17 31.55 -29.72
C ALA A 110 -12.19 31.84 -28.21
N VAL A 111 -11.75 33.04 -27.79
CA VAL A 111 -11.79 33.50 -26.39
C VAL A 111 -13.22 33.48 -25.85
N GLU A 112 -14.20 33.97 -26.61
CA GLU A 112 -15.63 33.90 -26.24
C GLU A 112 -16.12 32.46 -26.01
N ARG A 113 -15.70 31.51 -26.85
CA ARG A 113 -16.11 30.10 -26.77
C ARG A 113 -15.43 29.34 -25.65
N GLU A 114 -14.20 29.73 -25.32
CA GLU A 114 -13.46 29.25 -24.16
C GLU A 114 -14.09 29.76 -22.85
N ALA A 115 -14.43 31.05 -22.77
CA ALA A 115 -15.17 31.62 -21.64
C ALA A 115 -16.56 30.98 -21.46
N ALA A 116 -17.21 30.56 -22.54
CA ALA A 116 -18.45 29.79 -22.51
C ALA A 116 -18.26 28.28 -22.23
N GLY A 117 -17.05 27.83 -21.90
CA GLY A 117 -16.73 26.44 -21.51
C GLY A 117 -16.69 25.42 -22.65
N ASN A 118 -16.81 25.82 -23.92
CA ASN A 118 -16.82 24.92 -25.07
C ASN A 118 -15.43 24.84 -25.74
N LEU A 119 -14.49 24.17 -25.06
CA LEU A 119 -13.08 24.08 -25.48
C LEU A 119 -12.87 23.42 -26.86
N GLY A 120 -13.78 22.54 -27.31
CA GLY A 120 -13.65 21.88 -28.61
C GLY A 120 -13.73 22.87 -29.79
N ASP A 121 -14.68 23.80 -29.71
CA ASP A 121 -14.84 24.85 -30.72
C ASP A 121 -13.78 25.95 -30.58
N SER A 122 -13.40 26.35 -29.35
CA SER A 122 -12.38 27.40 -29.15
C SER A 122 -11.02 26.97 -29.69
N LEU A 123 -10.56 25.75 -29.39
CA LEU A 123 -9.29 25.21 -29.92
C LEU A 123 -9.27 25.15 -31.45
N ARG A 124 -10.42 24.88 -32.09
CA ARG A 124 -10.52 24.88 -33.56
C ARG A 124 -10.43 26.29 -34.14
N LEU A 125 -10.99 27.29 -33.45
CA LEU A 125 -10.93 28.70 -33.84
C LEU A 125 -9.53 29.30 -33.59
N TYR A 126 -8.89 29.04 -32.45
CA TYR A 126 -7.51 29.45 -32.17
C TYR A 126 -6.53 28.91 -33.23
N ARG A 127 -6.64 27.62 -33.58
CA ARG A 127 -5.82 27.02 -34.65
C ARG A 127 -6.07 27.65 -36.02
N LYS A 128 -7.27 28.17 -36.28
CA LYS A 128 -7.57 28.88 -37.53
C LYS A 128 -6.98 30.30 -37.50
N ALA A 129 -7.09 31.01 -36.36
CA ALA A 129 -6.50 32.32 -36.16
C ALA A 129 -4.97 32.30 -36.33
N PHE A 130 -4.25 31.47 -35.58
CA PHE A 130 -2.78 31.37 -35.65
C PHE A 130 -2.24 30.85 -36.99
N ARG A 131 -3.05 30.14 -37.79
CA ARG A 131 -2.67 29.79 -39.18
C ARG A 131 -2.78 30.95 -40.16
N MET A 132 -3.57 31.98 -39.83
CA MET A 132 -3.80 33.13 -40.69
C MET A 132 -2.87 34.30 -40.31
N ASP A 133 -2.52 34.44 -39.04
CA ASP A 133 -1.52 35.37 -38.54
C ASP A 133 -0.82 34.78 -37.30
N ASP A 134 0.51 34.62 -37.38
CA ASP A 134 1.39 34.14 -36.30
C ASP A 134 1.29 35.03 -35.05
N GLN A 135 1.13 36.34 -35.23
CA GLN A 135 1.14 37.36 -34.18
C GLN A 135 -0.25 37.85 -33.80
N VAL A 136 -1.29 37.09 -34.14
CA VAL A 136 -2.69 37.43 -33.85
C VAL A 136 -2.96 37.67 -32.36
N ASP A 137 -2.22 36.99 -31.48
CA ASP A 137 -2.30 37.17 -30.03
C ASP A 137 -1.69 38.50 -29.56
N GLN A 138 -0.60 38.95 -30.19
CA GLN A 138 0.01 40.25 -29.95
C GLN A 138 -0.89 41.37 -30.45
N ASN A 139 -1.51 41.17 -31.63
CA ASN A 139 -2.50 42.09 -32.20
C ASN A 139 -3.75 42.17 -31.31
N TYR A 140 -4.24 41.04 -30.78
CA TYR A 140 -5.36 41.00 -29.82
C TYR A 140 -4.98 41.70 -28.50
N ARG A 141 -3.78 41.41 -27.97
CA ARG A 141 -3.28 42.02 -26.73
C ARG A 141 -3.03 43.53 -26.88
N ALA A 142 -2.57 44.00 -28.04
CA ALA A 142 -2.39 45.42 -28.32
C ALA A 142 -3.73 46.16 -28.45
N LYS A 143 -4.75 45.51 -29.04
CA LYS A 143 -6.11 46.04 -29.18
C LYS A 143 -6.84 46.16 -27.84
N HIS A 144 -6.74 45.14 -26.97
CA HIS A 144 -7.51 45.08 -25.72
C HIS A 144 -6.72 45.48 -24.45
N PHE A 145 -5.38 45.53 -24.51
CA PHE A 145 -4.51 45.86 -23.36
C PHE A 145 -3.30 46.74 -23.73
N PRO A 146 -3.50 47.98 -24.26
CA PRO A 146 -2.41 48.88 -24.59
C PRO A 146 -1.60 49.32 -23.35
N ARG A 147 -0.26 49.30 -23.44
CA ARG A 147 0.65 49.68 -22.33
C ARG A 147 0.92 51.19 -22.27
N ALA A 148 0.92 51.75 -21.06
CA ALA A 148 1.39 53.10 -20.79
C ALA A 148 2.92 53.24 -21.01
N LYS A 149 3.36 54.42 -21.46
CA LYS A 149 4.76 54.70 -21.82
C LYS A 149 5.55 55.32 -20.66
N PHE A 150 6.78 54.85 -20.45
CA PHE A 150 7.85 55.56 -19.74
C PHE A 150 9.17 55.47 -20.53
N PRO A 151 10.10 56.43 -20.41
CA PRO A 151 11.14 56.66 -21.41
C PRO A 151 12.38 55.76 -21.25
N GLN A 152 13.00 55.41 -22.39
CA GLN A 152 14.25 54.63 -22.46
C GLN A 152 15.48 55.52 -22.26
N LYS A 153 16.49 55.01 -21.53
CA LYS A 153 17.86 55.53 -21.59
C LYS A 153 18.64 54.83 -22.71
N THR A 154 19.37 55.61 -23.49
CA THR A 154 20.24 55.17 -24.60
C THR A 154 21.53 54.53 -24.09
N ALA A 155 21.97 53.44 -24.73
CA ALA A 155 23.26 52.79 -24.45
C ALA A 155 24.37 53.32 -25.37
N SER A 156 25.57 53.54 -24.81
CA SER A 156 26.81 53.84 -25.55
C SER A 156 27.83 52.69 -25.41
N LYS A 157 28.68 52.54 -26.44
CA LYS A 157 29.60 51.40 -26.65
C LYS A 157 30.96 51.54 -25.91
N PRO A 158 31.78 50.47 -25.82
CA PRO A 158 32.90 50.37 -24.86
C PRO A 158 34.26 50.82 -25.41
N GLY A 159 35.22 51.08 -24.50
CA GLY A 159 36.63 51.34 -24.81
C GLY A 159 37.58 51.33 -23.59
N ASP A 160 38.57 50.44 -23.64
CA ASP A 160 39.95 50.43 -23.10
C ASP A 160 40.41 51.03 -21.73
N THR A 161 40.94 50.12 -20.90
CA THR A 161 42.24 50.11 -20.19
C THR A 161 42.63 51.11 -19.06
N SER A 162 42.78 50.51 -17.86
CA SER A 162 43.93 50.60 -16.94
C SER A 162 44.03 51.65 -15.80
N LYS A 163 44.58 51.15 -14.69
CA LYS A 163 45.36 51.81 -13.61
C LYS A 163 44.69 52.55 -12.43
N THR A 164 44.73 51.85 -11.29
CA THR A 164 45.42 52.24 -10.04
C THR A 164 44.94 53.44 -9.18
N ALA A 165 44.30 53.07 -8.06
CA ALA A 165 44.43 53.60 -6.69
C ALA A 165 44.06 55.07 -6.30
N ALA A 166 43.29 55.13 -5.19
CA ALA A 166 43.27 56.15 -4.13
C ALA A 166 42.90 57.61 -4.45
N SER A 167 41.71 58.05 -4.01
CA SER A 167 41.56 58.64 -2.65
C SER A 167 40.15 59.17 -2.34
N THR A 168 39.83 59.11 -1.06
CA THR A 168 38.59 59.45 -0.33
C THR A 168 38.11 60.91 -0.48
N ALA A 169 36.80 61.15 -0.61
CA ALA A 169 36.05 62.09 0.25
C ALA A 169 34.52 62.20 -0.03
N SER A 170 33.76 62.27 1.08
CA SER A 170 32.47 62.97 1.27
C SER A 170 31.11 62.26 1.01
N ASN A 171 30.33 62.25 2.11
CA ASN A 171 28.93 62.66 2.24
C ASN A 171 27.75 61.65 2.28
N GLN A 172 27.11 61.69 3.47
CA GLN A 172 25.67 61.70 3.77
C GLN A 172 24.89 60.38 3.72
N ASP A 173 24.65 59.85 4.92
CA ASP A 173 23.80 58.70 5.19
C ASP A 173 22.31 58.98 4.90
N GLN A 174 21.78 58.33 3.85
CA GLN A 174 20.41 57.86 3.89
C GLN A 174 20.38 56.48 4.58
N PRO A 175 19.32 56.11 5.30
CA PRO A 175 19.18 54.76 5.83
C PRO A 175 19.13 53.76 4.67
N GLN A 176 20.20 52.98 4.53
CA GLN A 176 20.38 51.99 3.47
C GLN A 176 19.20 51.01 3.44
N SER A 177 18.75 50.62 2.25
CA SER A 177 17.69 49.62 2.15
C SER A 177 18.17 48.28 2.72
N MET A 178 17.25 47.50 3.29
CA MET A 178 17.56 46.15 3.83
C MET A 178 18.27 45.26 2.79
N LYS A 179 17.99 45.46 1.50
CA LYS A 179 18.65 44.78 0.38
C LYS A 179 20.12 45.17 0.21
N GLU A 180 20.46 46.45 0.35
CA GLU A 180 21.83 46.94 0.29
C GLU A 180 22.63 46.52 1.53
N LEU A 181 22.00 46.52 2.70
CA LEU A 181 22.59 45.97 3.92
C LEU A 181 22.98 44.49 3.73
N ILE A 182 22.03 43.65 3.28
CA ILE A 182 22.28 42.23 3.02
C ILE A 182 23.37 42.04 1.95
N ALA A 183 23.38 42.87 0.90
CA ALA A 183 24.43 42.84 -0.12
C ALA A 183 25.81 43.24 0.44
N SER A 184 25.89 44.20 1.37
CA SER A 184 27.17 44.57 2.01
C SER A 184 27.72 43.47 2.91
N PHE A 185 26.86 42.67 3.55
CA PHE A 185 27.31 41.51 4.34
C PHE A 185 27.65 40.28 3.48
N ALA A 186 27.14 40.18 2.25
CA ALA A 186 27.34 39.00 1.39
C ALA A 186 28.81 38.77 0.96
N GLY A 187 29.66 39.80 1.03
CA GLY A 187 31.10 39.70 0.75
C GLY A 187 31.99 39.47 1.98
N LEU A 188 31.44 39.46 3.20
CA LEU A 188 32.22 39.36 4.43
C LEU A 188 32.45 37.88 4.82
N THR A 189 33.54 37.30 4.32
CA THR A 189 34.11 36.07 4.88
C THR A 189 34.77 36.35 6.22
N ILE A 190 34.35 35.63 7.27
CA ILE A 190 35.08 35.58 8.54
C ILE A 190 36.42 34.89 8.28
N GLU A 191 37.52 35.62 8.42
CA GLU A 191 38.85 35.00 8.29
C GLU A 191 39.07 33.99 9.44
N PRO A 192 39.48 32.75 9.14
CA PRO A 192 39.77 31.77 10.17
C PRO A 192 41.02 32.18 10.95
N VAL A 193 40.96 32.05 12.28
CA VAL A 193 42.10 32.31 13.16
C VAL A 193 43.29 31.42 12.74
N PRO A 194 44.50 31.96 12.55
CA PRO A 194 45.69 31.18 12.22
C PRO A 194 45.95 30.07 13.27
N PRO A 195 46.50 28.90 12.86
CA PRO A 195 46.79 27.82 13.80
C PRO A 195 47.75 28.27 14.90
N GLU A 196 47.49 27.85 16.14
CA GLU A 196 48.30 28.22 17.30
C GLU A 196 49.75 27.73 17.14
N ILE A 197 50.71 28.66 17.24
CA ILE A 197 52.14 28.37 17.24
C ILE A 197 52.62 28.31 18.68
N GLU A 198 53.24 27.20 19.06
CA GLU A 198 53.75 26.95 20.41
C GLU A 198 54.75 28.04 20.83
N GLY A 199 54.36 28.86 21.83
CA GLY A 199 55.17 29.95 22.38
C GLY A 199 54.66 31.38 22.15
N MET A 200 53.60 31.60 21.35
CA MET A 200 52.98 32.94 21.24
C MET A 200 51.87 33.17 22.27
N PRO A 201 51.75 34.39 22.85
CA PRO A 201 50.65 34.72 23.75
C PRO A 201 49.31 34.75 22.99
N GLN A 202 48.30 34.04 23.50
CA GLN A 202 46.98 34.02 22.87
C GLN A 202 46.34 35.43 22.90
N PRO A 203 45.57 35.81 21.86
CA PRO A 203 44.86 37.07 21.83
C PRO A 203 43.87 37.17 23.02
N PRO A 204 43.70 38.36 23.62
CA PRO A 204 42.79 38.53 24.74
C PRO A 204 41.36 38.17 24.32
N CYS A 205 40.71 37.33 25.10
CA CYS A 205 39.36 36.85 24.86
C CYS A 205 38.44 37.41 25.97
N PRO A 206 37.77 38.56 25.79
CA PRO A 206 37.07 39.24 26.89
C PRO A 206 35.92 38.41 27.51
N ILE A 207 35.37 37.43 26.79
CA ILE A 207 34.36 36.52 27.33
C ILE A 207 34.96 35.47 28.27
N SER A 208 36.27 35.20 28.21
CA SER A 208 36.93 34.26 29.12
C SER A 208 37.15 34.85 30.51
N THR A 209 37.35 36.17 30.61
CA THR A 209 37.55 36.90 31.88
C THR A 209 36.25 37.23 32.61
N LEU A 210 35.07 37.04 31.98
CA LEU A 210 33.79 37.25 32.64
C LEU A 210 33.54 36.22 33.78
N PRO A 211 33.02 36.66 34.93
CA PRO A 211 32.46 35.78 35.95
C PRO A 211 31.33 34.89 35.39
N ASN A 212 31.13 33.71 35.99
CA ASN A 212 30.12 32.77 35.52
C ASN A 212 28.69 33.34 35.67
N GLU A 213 28.46 34.18 36.67
CA GLU A 213 27.19 34.84 36.96
C GLU A 213 26.77 35.75 35.80
N ILE A 214 27.68 36.63 35.37
CA ILE A 214 27.45 37.53 34.23
C ILE A 214 27.27 36.73 32.94
N LEU A 215 28.08 35.68 32.75
CA LEU A 215 27.95 34.80 31.58
C LEU A 215 26.60 34.06 31.56
N VAL A 216 26.10 33.58 32.70
CA VAL A 216 24.77 32.96 32.82
C VAL A 216 23.64 33.96 32.54
N HIS A 217 23.78 35.22 32.97
CA HIS A 217 22.85 36.29 32.60
C HIS A 217 22.82 36.54 31.08
N ILE A 218 23.98 36.70 30.44
CA ILE A 218 24.08 36.85 28.98
C ILE A 218 23.46 35.65 28.26
N LEU A 219 23.78 34.42 28.69
CA LEU A 219 23.24 33.20 28.10
C LEU A 219 21.71 33.07 28.30
N ARG A 220 21.17 33.56 29.41
CA ARG A 220 19.71 33.63 29.64
C ARG A 220 19.03 34.54 28.64
N ASP A 221 19.60 35.72 28.38
CA ASP A 221 19.01 36.69 27.45
C ASP A 221 19.11 36.22 25.99
N VAL A 222 20.21 35.55 25.63
CA VAL A 222 20.33 34.82 24.35
C VAL A 222 19.26 33.72 24.26
N ALA A 223 19.03 32.93 25.31
CA ALA A 223 18.03 31.87 25.31
C ALA A 223 16.57 32.38 25.24
N ILE A 224 16.30 33.58 25.77
CA ILE A 224 15.00 34.26 25.62
C ILE A 224 14.84 34.85 24.20
N SER A 225 15.95 35.18 23.52
CA SER A 225 15.95 35.71 22.15
C SER A 225 15.81 34.61 21.08
N ASP A 226 16.66 33.59 21.12
CA ASP A 226 16.50 32.33 20.38
C ASP A 226 17.17 31.17 21.14
N VAL A 227 16.36 30.20 21.57
CA VAL A 227 16.84 28.96 22.22
C VAL A 227 17.75 28.14 21.29
N GLY A 228 17.57 28.26 19.97
CA GLY A 228 18.44 27.65 18.97
C GLY A 228 19.87 28.19 19.04
N ASP A 229 20.05 29.51 19.18
CA ASP A 229 21.36 30.13 19.33
C ASP A 229 22.00 29.80 20.68
N PHE A 230 21.23 29.84 21.76
CA PHE A 230 21.70 29.39 23.07
C PHE A 230 22.23 27.94 23.04
N VAL A 231 21.57 27.03 22.32
CA VAL A 231 22.06 25.66 22.15
C VAL A 231 23.26 25.58 21.22
N ARG A 232 23.34 26.41 20.16
CA ARG A 232 24.53 26.49 19.28
C ARG A 232 25.79 26.90 20.03
N LEU A 233 25.69 27.75 21.06
CA LEU A 233 26.85 28.16 21.90
C LEU A 233 27.55 26.97 22.58
N ALA A 234 26.88 25.83 22.79
CA ALA A 234 27.51 24.61 23.29
C ALA A 234 28.58 24.03 22.35
N GLN A 235 28.59 24.41 21.06
CA GLN A 235 29.58 23.97 20.07
C GLN A 235 30.87 24.81 20.12
N VAL A 236 30.87 25.96 20.82
CA VAL A 236 31.97 26.93 20.79
C VAL A 236 33.12 26.50 21.70
N CYS A 237 32.85 26.14 22.97
CA CYS A 237 33.89 25.68 23.89
C CYS A 237 33.32 24.83 25.04
N LYS A 238 34.19 24.08 25.73
CA LYS A 238 33.79 23.21 26.87
C LYS A 238 33.09 23.96 28.01
N ARG A 239 33.46 25.21 28.29
CA ARG A 239 32.84 26.05 29.33
C ARG A 239 31.38 26.40 28.98
N LEU A 240 31.13 26.80 27.74
CA LEU A 240 29.76 27.07 27.25
C LEU A 240 28.95 25.79 27.11
N ALA A 241 29.55 24.69 26.64
CA ALA A 241 28.91 23.37 26.61
C ALA A 241 28.45 22.92 28.01
N PHE A 242 29.28 23.12 29.03
CA PHE A 242 28.93 22.84 30.42
C PHE A 242 27.76 23.70 30.89
N LEU A 243 27.81 25.03 30.71
CA LEU A 243 26.75 25.93 31.15
C LEU A 243 25.40 25.66 30.45
N VAL A 244 25.40 25.42 29.12
CA VAL A 244 24.18 25.08 28.36
C VAL A 244 23.56 23.74 28.83
N VAL A 245 24.36 22.81 29.34
CA VAL A 245 23.90 21.50 29.83
C VAL A 245 23.48 21.54 31.31
N THR A 246 24.18 22.30 32.15
CA THR A 246 24.02 22.25 33.62
C THR A 246 23.23 23.41 34.22
N GLU A 247 23.14 24.57 33.55
CA GLU A 247 22.46 25.74 34.10
C GLU A 247 20.93 25.66 33.94
N ASP A 248 20.33 24.92 34.86
CA ASP A 248 18.90 24.62 34.88
C ASP A 248 18.03 25.87 35.06
N ARG A 249 18.56 26.97 35.63
CA ARG A 249 17.85 28.27 35.74
C ARG A 249 17.46 28.86 34.39
N ILE A 250 18.32 28.70 33.37
CA ILE A 250 18.04 29.17 32.01
C ILE A 250 16.91 28.32 31.42
N TRP A 251 17.02 26.99 31.50
CA TRP A 251 15.98 26.08 31.02
C TRP A 251 14.63 26.28 31.72
N ARG A 252 14.62 26.56 33.03
CA ARG A 252 13.41 26.91 33.77
C ARG A 252 12.75 28.19 33.24
N ARG A 253 13.51 29.28 33.04
CA ARG A 253 12.95 30.54 32.48
C ARG A 253 12.47 30.36 31.03
N VAL A 254 13.16 29.52 30.26
CA VAL A 254 12.79 29.17 28.89
C VAL A 254 11.51 28.32 28.86
N CYS A 255 11.29 27.42 29.82
CA CYS A 255 10.07 26.60 29.92
C CYS A 255 8.85 27.37 30.46
N LEU A 256 9.04 28.24 31.45
CA LEU A 256 7.96 29.04 32.05
C LEU A 256 7.61 30.29 31.22
N GLY A 257 8.51 30.73 30.33
CA GLY A 257 8.27 31.87 29.45
C GLY A 257 7.17 31.63 28.41
N SER A 258 6.50 32.71 28.01
CA SER A 258 5.53 32.71 26.90
C SER A 258 6.18 32.85 25.52
N GLU A 259 7.48 33.17 25.46
CA GLU A 259 8.22 33.36 24.21
C GLU A 259 8.46 32.02 23.52
N PHE A 260 9.18 31.10 24.18
CA PHE A 260 9.51 29.78 23.65
C PHE A 260 8.98 28.63 24.51
N GLY A 261 8.57 28.91 25.75
CA GLY A 261 8.11 27.92 26.70
C GLY A 261 6.65 27.54 26.57
N PHE A 262 6.11 27.05 27.68
CA PHE A 262 4.74 26.59 27.81
C PHE A 262 3.79 27.67 28.32
N GLY A 263 4.30 28.83 28.76
CA GLY A 263 3.45 29.97 29.13
C GLY A 263 2.63 30.55 27.97
N GLY A 264 2.97 30.19 26.72
CA GLY A 264 2.20 30.53 25.51
C GLY A 264 1.23 29.41 25.06
N MET A 265 0.98 28.40 25.89
CA MET A 265 0.03 27.30 25.60
C MET A 265 -1.31 27.58 26.28
N HIS A 266 -2.26 28.11 25.50
CA HIS A 266 -3.57 28.51 25.99
C HIS A 266 -4.54 27.33 26.02
N TYR A 267 -5.13 27.04 27.19
CA TYR A 267 -6.19 26.04 27.37
C TYR A 267 -7.61 26.64 27.26
N HIS A 268 -7.71 27.96 27.28
CA HIS A 268 -8.93 28.76 27.12
C HIS A 268 -8.86 29.59 25.84
N TRP A 269 -10.00 29.94 25.29
CA TRP A 269 -10.03 30.87 24.16
C TRP A 269 -9.46 32.23 24.59
N GLN A 270 -8.65 32.85 23.74
CA GLN A 270 -8.07 34.18 24.02
C GLN A 270 -8.78 35.31 23.26
N LYS A 271 -9.43 34.98 22.14
CA LYS A 271 -10.10 35.90 21.21
C LYS A 271 -11.29 35.23 20.53
N GLN A 272 -12.15 36.04 19.93
CA GLN A 272 -13.18 35.57 19.01
C GLN A 272 -12.58 35.07 17.68
N ILE A 273 -13.38 34.33 16.91
CA ILE A 273 -13.01 33.83 15.57
C ILE A 273 -12.66 35.00 14.62
N THR A 274 -13.33 36.14 14.78
CA THR A 274 -13.12 37.42 14.07
C THR A 274 -11.76 38.09 14.36
N TRP A 275 -11.06 37.62 15.40
CA TRP A 275 -9.87 38.19 16.07
C TRP A 275 -10.12 39.40 16.98
N GLU A 276 -11.37 39.68 17.30
CA GLU A 276 -11.76 40.69 18.28
C GLU A 276 -11.61 40.16 19.72
N PRO A 277 -11.55 41.05 20.75
CA PRO A 277 -11.59 40.64 22.15
C PRO A 277 -12.85 39.80 22.47
N LEU A 278 -12.77 38.94 23.47
CA LEU A 278 -13.93 38.18 23.95
C LEU A 278 -14.97 39.11 24.59
N THR A 279 -16.24 38.82 24.36
CA THR A 279 -17.37 39.51 25.01
C THR A 279 -17.69 38.88 26.37
N GLU A 280 -18.41 39.61 27.23
CA GLU A 280 -18.88 39.04 28.51
C GLU A 280 -19.74 37.78 28.29
N GLU A 281 -20.52 37.72 27.21
CA GLU A 281 -21.30 36.53 26.83
C GLU A 281 -20.40 35.32 26.51
N ASP A 282 -19.28 35.51 25.78
CA ASP A 282 -18.30 34.44 25.53
C ASP A 282 -17.68 33.95 26.85
N LEU A 283 -17.33 34.87 27.76
CA LEU A 283 -16.69 34.57 29.04
C LEU A 283 -17.65 33.83 29.99
N GLN A 284 -18.92 34.25 30.05
CA GLN A 284 -19.97 33.56 30.80
C GLN A 284 -20.22 32.16 30.23
N ARG A 285 -20.28 32.03 28.90
CA ARG A 285 -20.45 30.74 28.24
C ARG A 285 -19.29 29.78 28.51
N GLU A 286 -18.05 30.22 28.40
CA GLU A 286 -16.88 29.38 28.68
C GLU A 286 -16.88 28.89 30.14
N THR A 287 -17.29 29.76 31.07
CA THR A 287 -17.43 29.44 32.51
C THR A 287 -18.58 28.45 32.77
N ALA A 288 -19.71 28.59 32.05
CA ALA A 288 -20.84 27.66 32.16
C ALA A 288 -20.52 26.27 31.57
N GLU A 289 -19.81 26.21 30.44
CA GLU A 289 -19.29 24.97 29.85
C GLU A 289 -18.31 24.26 30.81
N GLU A 290 -17.50 25.03 31.53
CA GLU A 290 -16.55 24.51 32.54
C GLU A 290 -17.23 23.99 33.81
N ALA A 291 -18.21 24.72 34.35
CA ALA A 291 -19.02 24.27 35.49
C ALA A 291 -19.80 22.97 35.16
N ALA A 292 -20.35 22.88 33.94
CA ALA A 292 -21.02 21.67 33.46
C ALA A 292 -20.05 20.48 33.32
N ALA A 293 -18.84 20.70 32.81
CA ALA A 293 -17.81 19.68 32.70
C ALA A 293 -17.32 19.18 34.08
N ALA A 294 -17.14 20.09 35.05
CA ALA A 294 -16.77 19.74 36.42
C ALA A 294 -17.84 18.85 37.08
N ALA A 295 -19.12 19.23 36.97
CA ALA A 295 -20.24 18.46 37.51
C ALA A 295 -20.35 17.05 36.89
N ALA A 296 -20.08 16.91 35.59
CA ALA A 296 -20.07 15.60 34.91
C ALA A 296 -18.92 14.70 35.39
N PHE A 297 -17.78 15.27 35.78
CA PHE A 297 -16.63 14.53 36.31
C PHE A 297 -16.88 14.02 37.75
N THR A 298 -17.59 14.78 38.58
CA THR A 298 -17.98 14.34 39.94
C THR A 298 -18.94 13.15 39.90
N GLN A 299 -19.88 13.12 38.94
CA GLN A 299 -20.83 12.00 38.80
C GLN A 299 -20.21 10.69 38.31
N THR A 300 -19.05 10.73 37.63
CA THR A 300 -18.41 9.55 37.04
C THR A 300 -17.28 8.95 37.88
N SER A 301 -16.75 9.69 38.86
CA SER A 301 -15.59 9.28 39.66
C SER A 301 -15.92 8.63 41.01
N GLY A 302 -17.16 8.75 41.51
CA GLY A 302 -17.64 8.03 42.71
C GLY A 302 -16.95 8.43 44.02
N ALA A 303 -16.18 9.52 44.04
CA ALA A 303 -15.45 9.98 45.21
C ALA A 303 -16.29 10.95 46.05
N THR A 304 -16.90 10.45 47.12
CA THR A 304 -17.47 11.30 48.18
C THR A 304 -16.35 11.86 49.06
N SER A 305 -16.01 13.13 48.85
CA SER A 305 -15.31 13.95 49.85
C SER A 305 -16.31 14.90 50.51
N PRO A 306 -16.19 15.16 51.83
CA PRO A 306 -17.14 16.00 52.54
C PRO A 306 -16.97 17.46 52.12
N VAL A 307 -18.03 18.08 51.61
CA VAL A 307 -18.15 19.54 51.57
C VAL A 307 -18.47 19.98 52.99
N THR A 308 -17.53 20.68 53.64
CA THR A 308 -17.79 21.37 54.90
C THR A 308 -18.80 22.48 54.67
N GLU A 309 -19.91 22.44 55.43
CA GLU A 309 -20.87 23.53 55.54
C GLU A 309 -20.20 24.74 56.21
N GLN A 310 -19.68 25.66 55.40
CA GLN A 310 -19.40 27.04 55.79
C GLN A 310 -19.22 27.89 54.53
N ASP A 311 -20.29 28.65 54.25
CA ASP A 311 -20.32 30.01 53.69
C ASP A 311 -21.64 30.19 52.90
N GLU A 312 -22.75 30.27 53.66
CA GLU A 312 -24.01 30.83 53.17
C GLU A 312 -23.88 32.36 53.05
N ASP A 313 -23.12 32.83 52.06
CA ASP A 313 -23.21 34.21 51.58
C ASP A 313 -23.57 34.19 50.10
N GLY A 314 -24.51 35.07 49.73
CA GLY A 314 -25.22 34.98 48.45
C GLY A 314 -24.30 35.07 47.23
N PHE A 315 -24.74 34.46 46.12
CA PHE A 315 -24.06 34.53 44.82
C PHE A 315 -24.08 35.97 44.27
N HIS A 316 -23.18 36.79 44.80
CA HIS A 316 -22.91 38.13 44.31
C HIS A 316 -22.12 37.98 43.02
N VAL A 317 -22.78 38.21 41.88
CA VAL A 317 -22.12 38.32 40.58
C VAL A 317 -21.05 39.42 40.72
N PRO A 318 -19.74 39.11 40.52
CA PRO A 318 -18.71 40.12 40.67
C PRO A 318 -18.91 41.25 39.66
N ASP A 319 -19.08 42.48 40.15
CA ASP A 319 -19.14 43.66 39.30
C ASP A 319 -17.84 43.81 38.50
N ALA A 320 -18.00 43.89 37.18
CA ALA A 320 -16.96 43.90 36.15
C ALA A 320 -16.07 42.63 36.08
N PHE A 321 -16.07 41.98 34.91
CA PHE A 321 -15.01 41.04 34.54
C PHE A 321 -13.68 41.80 34.39
N ASP A 322 -12.92 41.88 35.47
CA ASP A 322 -11.55 42.38 35.47
C ASP A 322 -10.66 41.44 34.64
N MET A 323 -10.45 41.83 33.38
CA MET A 323 -9.68 41.07 32.39
C MET A 323 -8.21 40.91 32.80
N GLU A 324 -7.67 41.81 33.62
CA GLU A 324 -6.29 41.75 34.10
C GLU A 324 -6.17 40.64 35.16
N LYS A 325 -7.08 40.60 36.14
CA LYS A 325 -7.18 39.48 37.11
C LYS A 325 -7.49 38.13 36.45
N ARG A 326 -8.31 38.10 35.40
CA ARG A 326 -8.55 36.84 34.64
C ARG A 326 -7.28 36.37 33.93
N ALA A 327 -6.52 37.28 33.32
CA ALA A 327 -5.26 36.96 32.66
C ALA A 327 -4.20 36.46 33.66
N GLU A 328 -4.11 37.10 34.84
CA GLU A 328 -3.23 36.67 35.96
C GLU A 328 -3.59 35.24 36.42
N LYS A 329 -4.87 34.97 36.71
CA LYS A 329 -5.34 33.63 37.10
C LYS A 329 -5.00 32.54 36.07
N LEU A 330 -5.17 32.82 34.77
CA LEU A 330 -4.84 31.87 33.70
C LEU A 330 -3.33 31.64 33.54
N ALA A 331 -2.51 32.66 33.78
CA ALA A 331 -1.05 32.54 33.78
C ALA A 331 -0.55 31.70 34.96
N ASP A 332 -1.14 31.87 36.14
CA ASP A 332 -0.87 31.06 37.32
C ASP A 332 -1.27 29.59 37.11
N GLU A 333 -2.43 29.32 36.52
CA GLU A 333 -2.88 27.96 36.21
C GLU A 333 -1.94 27.25 35.21
N SER A 334 -1.55 27.93 34.12
CA SER A 334 -0.58 27.40 33.15
C SER A 334 0.79 27.10 33.79
N THR A 335 1.20 27.94 34.73
CA THR A 335 2.42 27.77 35.52
C THR A 335 2.31 26.58 36.47
N ALA A 336 1.19 26.45 37.20
CA ALA A 336 0.92 25.35 38.12
C ALA A 336 0.87 24.00 37.40
N ASN A 337 0.15 23.91 36.27
CA ASN A 337 0.10 22.73 35.41
C ASN A 337 1.50 22.33 34.94
N THR A 338 2.30 23.29 34.48
CA THR A 338 3.69 23.05 34.04
C THR A 338 4.57 22.54 35.20
N LEU A 339 4.41 23.07 36.41
CA LEU A 339 5.13 22.58 37.61
C LEU A 339 4.70 21.18 38.07
N ALA A 340 3.41 20.83 37.91
CA ALA A 340 2.91 19.49 38.22
C ALA A 340 3.52 18.43 37.29
N PHE A 341 3.59 18.70 35.98
CA PHE A 341 4.20 17.78 35.00
C PHE A 341 5.72 17.66 35.16
N PHE A 342 6.42 18.73 35.55
CA PHE A 342 7.87 18.75 35.76
C PHE A 342 8.36 17.67 36.75
N ASN A 343 7.71 17.56 37.91
CA ASN A 343 8.07 16.60 38.95
C ASN A 343 7.63 15.16 38.64
N SER A 344 6.51 14.98 37.92
CA SER A 344 5.89 13.68 37.68
C SER A 344 6.39 12.96 36.42
N LEU A 345 6.45 13.67 35.28
CA LEU A 345 6.71 13.07 33.95
C LEU A 345 8.14 13.29 33.45
N TYR A 346 8.81 14.37 33.90
CA TYR A 346 10.09 14.80 33.32
C TYR A 346 11.30 14.65 34.25
N SER A 347 11.16 13.89 35.33
CA SER A 347 12.23 13.58 36.29
C SER A 347 12.93 14.82 36.85
N SER A 348 12.18 15.91 37.03
CA SER A 348 12.68 17.17 37.58
C SER A 348 13.84 17.81 36.79
N SER A 349 13.81 17.70 35.44
CA SER A 349 14.78 18.34 34.54
C SER A 349 14.10 19.25 33.52
N TRP A 350 14.35 20.57 33.58
CA TRP A 350 13.68 21.53 32.70
C TRP A 350 14.13 21.39 31.24
N GLN A 351 15.41 21.10 31.01
CA GLN A 351 15.94 20.79 29.67
C GLN A 351 15.23 19.57 29.07
N ARG A 352 14.98 18.53 29.87
CA ARG A 352 14.27 17.32 29.41
C ARG A 352 12.81 17.62 29.09
N MET A 353 12.14 18.40 29.94
CA MET A 353 10.77 18.88 29.70
C MET A 353 10.66 19.69 28.40
N PHE A 354 11.55 20.66 28.17
CA PHE A 354 11.58 21.49 26.95
C PHE A 354 11.73 20.69 25.64
N ARG A 355 12.43 19.56 25.71
CA ARG A 355 12.70 18.68 24.56
C ARG A 355 11.59 17.66 24.30
N LEU A 356 10.91 17.18 25.34
CA LEU A 356 9.98 16.05 25.25
C LEU A 356 8.51 16.43 25.38
N ARG A 357 8.15 17.54 26.01
CA ARG A 357 6.76 17.98 26.12
C ARG A 357 6.26 18.51 24.76
N PRO A 358 5.14 17.99 24.22
CA PRO A 358 4.55 18.52 22.99
C PRO A 358 4.18 20.01 23.12
N ARG A 359 4.32 20.76 22.03
CA ARG A 359 3.94 22.18 21.96
C ARG A 359 3.67 22.63 20.52
N LEU A 360 2.91 23.71 20.39
CA LEU A 360 2.76 24.45 19.15
C LEU A 360 4.04 25.22 18.79
N ARG A 361 4.34 25.28 17.49
CA ARG A 361 5.39 26.12 16.90
C ARG A 361 4.77 27.31 16.20
N PHE A 362 5.07 28.51 16.71
CA PHE A 362 4.59 29.78 16.15
C PHE A 362 5.53 30.36 15.07
N ASN A 363 6.72 29.79 14.90
CA ASN A 363 7.75 30.22 13.94
C ASN A 363 7.67 29.50 12.58
N GLY A 364 6.48 29.04 12.18
CA GLY A 364 6.27 28.34 10.92
C GLY A 364 4.79 28.12 10.63
N CYS A 365 4.50 27.24 9.67
CA CYS A 365 3.14 26.76 9.42
C CYS A 365 3.11 25.23 9.41
N TYR A 366 1.91 24.70 9.59
CA TYR A 366 1.59 23.28 9.54
C TYR A 366 0.87 22.99 8.23
N ILE A 367 1.26 21.91 7.55
CA ILE A 367 0.76 21.58 6.22
C ILE A 367 0.20 20.15 6.26
N SER A 368 -1.09 20.00 5.95
CA SER A 368 -1.73 18.70 5.77
C SER A 368 -2.01 18.47 4.29
N THR A 369 -1.26 17.57 3.66
CA THR A 369 -1.47 17.15 2.28
C THR A 369 -2.52 16.03 2.22
N VAL A 370 -3.60 16.27 1.48
CA VAL A 370 -4.67 15.28 1.25
C VAL A 370 -4.75 14.95 -0.23
N ASN A 371 -4.64 13.67 -0.54
CA ASN A 371 -4.73 13.15 -1.90
C ASN A 371 -6.01 12.32 -2.01
N TYR A 372 -6.87 12.63 -2.98
CA TYR A 372 -8.01 11.77 -3.31
C TYR A 372 -8.05 11.41 -4.79
N VAL A 373 -8.64 10.24 -5.05
CA VAL A 373 -8.72 9.63 -6.37
C VAL A 373 -10.14 9.81 -6.90
N ARG A 374 -10.29 10.55 -8.00
CA ARG A 374 -11.55 10.63 -8.77
C ARG A 374 -11.39 9.88 -10.09
N SER A 375 -12.35 9.03 -10.42
CA SER A 375 -12.43 8.42 -11.76
C SER A 375 -12.90 9.46 -12.78
N GLY A 376 -12.22 9.55 -13.92
CA GLY A 376 -12.68 10.31 -15.07
C GLY A 376 -13.92 9.69 -15.72
N MET A 377 -14.66 10.48 -16.50
CA MET A 377 -15.83 10.00 -17.24
C MET A 377 -15.43 8.92 -18.25
N ALA A 378 -16.13 7.79 -18.23
CA ALA A 378 -15.91 6.69 -19.17
C ALA A 378 -16.63 6.99 -20.50
N ASN A 379 -15.92 6.86 -21.62
CA ASN A 379 -16.51 7.00 -22.94
C ASN A 379 -17.20 5.67 -23.35
N SER A 380 -18.45 5.73 -23.81
CA SER A 380 -19.33 4.55 -23.89
C SER A 380 -18.90 3.49 -24.91
N ASN A 381 -18.04 3.84 -25.86
CA ASN A 381 -17.69 2.99 -27.00
C ASN A 381 -16.32 2.27 -26.88
N SER A 382 -15.60 2.41 -25.76
CA SER A 382 -14.32 1.73 -25.55
C SER A 382 -14.37 0.75 -24.37
N ILE A 383 -14.27 -0.56 -24.67
CA ILE A 383 -13.95 -1.58 -23.66
C ILE A 383 -12.45 -1.51 -23.39
N THR A 384 -12.02 -0.54 -22.58
CA THR A 384 -10.60 -0.32 -22.25
C THR A 384 -10.32 -0.58 -20.77
N TRP A 385 -9.29 -1.38 -20.52
CA TRP A 385 -8.59 -1.40 -19.24
C TRP A 385 -7.88 -0.05 -19.07
N GLY A 386 -8.38 0.79 -18.16
CA GLY A 386 -7.80 2.10 -17.89
C GLY A 386 -8.84 3.20 -17.85
N ALA A 387 -9.67 3.22 -16.80
CA ALA A 387 -10.35 4.44 -16.43
C ALA A 387 -9.26 5.44 -15.96
N PRO A 388 -9.11 6.62 -16.60
CA PRO A 388 -8.15 7.61 -16.13
C PRO A 388 -8.53 8.03 -14.71
N ILE A 389 -7.57 7.94 -13.80
CA ILE A 389 -7.72 8.37 -12.41
C ILE A 389 -7.07 9.74 -12.29
N HIS A 390 -7.88 10.73 -11.93
CA HIS A 390 -7.37 12.03 -11.53
C HIS A 390 -7.04 11.97 -10.04
N VAL A 391 -5.75 12.09 -9.71
CA VAL A 391 -5.28 12.27 -8.33
C VAL A 391 -5.32 13.77 -8.05
N VAL A 392 -6.26 14.20 -7.21
CA VAL A 392 -6.33 15.58 -6.75
C VAL A 392 -5.60 15.67 -5.43
N THR A 393 -4.51 16.44 -5.42
CA THR A 393 -3.77 16.84 -4.22
C THR A 393 -4.26 18.21 -3.79
N TYR A 394 -4.65 18.35 -2.53
CA TYR A 394 -4.86 19.66 -1.92
C TYR A 394 -4.15 19.74 -0.57
N TYR A 395 -3.74 20.95 -0.22
CA TYR A 395 -3.01 21.28 0.98
C TYR A 395 -3.89 22.13 1.90
N ARG A 396 -4.00 21.73 3.17
CA ARG A 396 -4.50 22.59 4.24
C ARG A 396 -3.30 23.16 4.99
N TYR A 397 -3.13 24.47 4.91
CA TYR A 397 -2.17 25.23 5.69
C TYR A 397 -2.83 25.74 6.96
N LEU A 398 -2.11 25.67 8.07
CA LEU A 398 -2.46 26.27 9.36
C LEU A 398 -1.26 27.06 9.89
N ARG A 399 -1.43 28.35 10.18
CA ARG A 399 -0.41 29.15 10.89
C ARG A 399 -0.98 29.64 12.19
N PHE A 400 -0.38 29.25 13.30
CA PHE A 400 -0.77 29.65 14.65
C PHE A 400 0.02 30.88 15.12
N PHE A 401 -0.63 31.74 15.90
CA PHE A 401 -0.03 32.89 16.57
C PHE A 401 -0.16 32.77 18.09
N ARG A 402 0.75 33.43 18.83
CA ARG A 402 0.82 33.34 20.31
C ARG A 402 -0.38 33.96 21.05
N ASP A 403 -1.21 34.77 20.38
CA ASP A 403 -2.40 35.44 20.95
C ASP A 403 -3.70 34.61 20.76
N GLY A 404 -3.59 33.29 20.59
CA GLY A 404 -4.73 32.39 20.41
C GLY A 404 -5.39 32.43 19.02
N THR A 405 -4.85 33.18 18.06
CA THR A 405 -5.39 33.21 16.68
C THR A 405 -4.64 32.30 15.72
N CYS A 406 -5.28 31.92 14.63
CA CYS A 406 -4.66 31.20 13.51
C CYS A 406 -5.21 31.63 12.15
N LEU A 407 -4.43 31.38 11.11
CA LEU A 407 -4.87 31.39 9.71
C LEU A 407 -5.10 29.95 9.24
N SER A 408 -6.18 29.69 8.50
CA SER A 408 -6.36 28.46 7.73
C SER A 408 -6.54 28.76 6.25
N LEU A 409 -5.82 28.03 5.38
CA LEU A 409 -5.97 28.13 3.94
C LEU A 409 -6.05 26.72 3.35
N LEU A 410 -7.05 26.48 2.51
CA LEU A 410 -7.22 25.24 1.76
C LEU A 410 -7.00 25.54 0.27
N THR A 411 -5.93 25.02 -0.31
CA THR A 411 -5.55 25.31 -1.70
C THR A 411 -4.83 24.14 -2.36
N THR A 412 -4.82 24.10 -3.69
CA THR A 412 -4.00 23.16 -4.47
C THR A 412 -2.58 23.68 -4.74
N ALA A 413 -2.30 24.96 -4.44
CA ALA A 413 -0.99 25.57 -4.60
C ALA A 413 0.06 24.95 -3.67
N GLU A 414 1.32 24.87 -4.12
CA GLU A 414 2.40 24.17 -3.40
C GLU A 414 2.99 25.02 -2.26
N PRO A 415 3.65 24.39 -1.25
CA PRO A 415 4.19 25.10 -0.09
C PRO A 415 5.14 26.26 -0.44
N ASN A 416 5.94 26.15 -1.49
CA ASN A 416 6.88 27.21 -1.88
C ASN A 416 6.15 28.54 -2.19
N ASP A 417 4.99 28.45 -2.85
CA ASP A 417 4.20 29.60 -3.30
C ASP A 417 3.30 30.16 -2.18
N VAL A 418 2.92 29.32 -1.22
CA VAL A 418 1.94 29.68 -0.18
C VAL A 418 2.58 30.15 1.12
N VAL A 419 3.67 29.51 1.58
CA VAL A 419 4.17 29.67 2.96
C VAL A 419 4.60 31.10 3.27
N HIS A 420 5.15 31.81 2.29
CA HIS A 420 5.61 33.19 2.44
C HIS A 420 4.45 34.22 2.47
N HIS A 421 3.26 33.84 1.99
CA HIS A 421 2.05 34.67 1.99
C HIS A 421 1.14 34.45 3.21
N LEU A 422 1.38 33.45 4.07
CA LEU A 422 0.56 33.19 5.26
C LEU A 422 0.82 34.20 6.39
N THR A 423 0.72 35.52 6.15
CA THR A 423 0.88 36.58 7.17
C THR A 423 -0.44 37.28 7.48
N ARG A 424 -0.51 38.04 8.59
CA ARG A 424 -1.69 38.86 8.94
C ARG A 424 -1.92 39.97 7.91
N GLU A 425 -0.85 40.61 7.46
CA GLU A 425 -0.86 41.65 6.43
C GLU A 425 -1.46 41.15 5.11
N ALA A 426 -1.04 39.96 4.67
CA ALA A 426 -1.53 39.34 3.44
C ALA A 426 -2.96 38.77 3.55
N LEU A 427 -3.54 38.67 4.75
CA LEU A 427 -4.98 38.45 4.91
C LEU A 427 -5.77 39.76 4.79
N ALA A 428 -5.25 40.87 5.33
CA ALA A 428 -5.89 42.18 5.23
C ALA A 428 -5.91 42.72 3.79
N HIS A 429 -4.91 42.37 2.99
CA HIS A 429 -4.83 42.67 1.56
C HIS A 429 -4.57 41.37 0.76
N PRO A 430 -5.61 40.56 0.50
CA PRO A 430 -5.46 39.24 -0.09
C PRO A 430 -5.05 39.31 -1.57
N ASN A 431 -3.86 38.76 -1.85
CA ASN A 431 -3.49 38.34 -3.20
C ASN A 431 -4.29 37.08 -3.59
N HIS A 432 -4.33 36.73 -4.89
CA HIS A 432 -5.00 35.54 -5.43
C HIS A 432 -4.64 34.21 -4.73
N ILE A 433 -3.48 34.11 -4.06
CA ILE A 433 -3.09 32.91 -3.29
C ILE A 433 -3.80 32.85 -1.92
N MET A 434 -4.13 34.01 -1.34
CA MET A 434 -4.75 34.17 -0.01
C MET A 434 -6.26 34.45 -0.08
N GLU A 435 -6.87 34.50 -1.27
CA GLU A 435 -8.29 34.80 -1.48
C GLU A 435 -9.24 33.84 -0.74
N SER A 436 -8.84 32.57 -0.55
CA SER A 436 -9.58 31.56 0.22
C SER A 436 -9.03 31.33 1.64
N ALA A 437 -8.25 32.27 2.19
CA ALA A 437 -7.75 32.19 3.55
C ALA A 437 -8.82 32.65 4.56
N LEU A 438 -8.98 31.88 5.64
CA LEU A 438 -9.96 32.09 6.69
C LEU A 438 -9.26 32.50 7.99
N LYS A 439 -9.86 33.41 8.76
CA LYS A 439 -9.48 33.58 10.16
C LYS A 439 -9.91 32.37 10.98
N GLY A 440 -9.19 32.15 12.06
CA GLY A 440 -9.57 31.21 13.10
C GLY A 440 -8.94 31.52 14.44
N ARG A 441 -9.31 30.72 15.43
CA ARG A 441 -8.77 30.72 16.79
C ARG A 441 -8.38 29.31 17.19
N TRP A 442 -7.44 29.19 18.13
CA TRP A 442 -6.99 27.92 18.68
C TRP A 442 -6.91 27.96 20.22
N ARG A 443 -7.14 26.80 20.83
CA ARG A 443 -6.80 26.49 22.22
C ARG A 443 -6.35 25.03 22.33
N LEU A 444 -5.78 24.63 23.45
CA LEU A 444 -5.55 23.23 23.79
C LEU A 444 -6.83 22.60 24.35
N ALA A 445 -6.93 21.29 24.18
CA ALA A 445 -8.00 20.50 24.77
C ALA A 445 -7.89 20.46 26.31
N ARG A 446 -9.05 20.52 26.97
CA ARG A 446 -9.25 20.43 28.42
C ARG A 446 -9.77 19.04 28.78
N ALA A 447 -9.61 18.60 30.03
CA ALA A 447 -10.10 17.30 30.50
C ALA A 447 -11.62 17.08 30.27
N GLY A 448 -12.40 18.17 30.25
CA GLY A 448 -13.84 18.14 29.95
C GLY A 448 -14.21 17.94 28.46
N ASP A 449 -13.28 18.17 27.52
CA ASP A 449 -13.58 18.08 26.08
C ASP A 449 -13.72 16.61 25.60
N ASN A 450 -13.29 15.61 26.39
CA ASN A 450 -13.35 14.18 26.04
C ASN A 450 -13.74 13.32 27.28
N PRO A 451 -15.03 13.03 27.49
CA PRO A 451 -15.50 12.27 28.66
C PRO A 451 -14.88 10.87 28.76
N GLY A 452 -14.07 10.65 29.80
CA GLY A 452 -13.43 9.36 30.09
C GLY A 452 -11.98 9.20 29.60
N ALA A 453 -11.39 10.24 29.01
CA ALA A 453 -9.94 10.29 28.76
C ALA A 453 -9.18 10.82 30.00
N SER A 454 -8.00 10.26 30.29
CA SER A 454 -7.12 10.79 31.33
C SER A 454 -6.45 12.10 30.89
N LEU A 455 -6.01 12.91 31.85
CA LEU A 455 -5.36 14.20 31.57
C LEU A 455 -4.10 14.05 30.69
N SER A 456 -3.40 12.91 30.81
CA SER A 456 -2.27 12.51 29.96
C SER A 456 -2.64 12.02 28.54
N GLU A 457 -3.89 11.62 28.30
CA GLU A 457 -4.38 11.24 26.98
C GLU A 457 -4.87 12.44 26.17
N VAL A 458 -5.22 13.54 26.85
CA VAL A 458 -5.68 14.81 26.24
C VAL A 458 -4.54 15.83 26.09
N GLU A 459 -3.41 15.66 26.78
CA GLU A 459 -2.30 16.63 26.73
C GLU A 459 -1.67 16.71 25.32
N GLY A 460 -1.85 17.87 24.69
CA GLY A 460 -1.22 18.24 23.42
C GLY A 460 -2.20 18.41 22.26
N ASP A 461 -3.44 17.91 22.38
CA ASP A 461 -4.47 18.11 21.36
C ASP A 461 -4.82 19.59 21.22
N VAL A 462 -4.75 20.10 19.98
CA VAL A 462 -5.12 21.49 19.66
C VAL A 462 -6.52 21.51 19.04
N MET A 463 -7.41 22.30 19.64
CA MET A 463 -8.75 22.62 19.13
C MET A 463 -8.66 23.88 18.27
N VAL A 464 -9.10 23.80 17.01
CA VAL A 464 -9.07 24.94 16.07
C VAL A 464 -10.45 25.18 15.46
N GLU A 465 -10.90 26.43 15.50
CA GLU A 465 -12.13 26.92 14.89
C GLU A 465 -11.81 27.97 13.83
N THR A 466 -12.53 27.95 12.70
CA THR A 466 -12.34 28.90 11.60
C THR A 466 -13.66 29.52 11.16
N GLU A 467 -13.63 30.66 10.48
CA GLU A 467 -14.80 31.26 9.84
C GLU A 467 -15.52 30.23 8.94
N GLY A 468 -16.86 30.21 8.96
CA GLY A 468 -17.69 29.28 8.18
C GLY A 468 -17.89 27.88 8.78
N VAL A 469 -17.28 27.55 9.92
CA VAL A 469 -17.50 26.30 10.66
C VAL A 469 -18.75 26.38 11.54
N SER A 470 -19.65 25.40 11.43
CA SER A 470 -20.70 25.17 12.45
C SER A 470 -20.13 24.38 13.63
N ASN A 471 -20.77 24.42 14.81
CA ASN A 471 -20.37 23.77 16.08
C ASN A 471 -20.03 22.24 16.03
N ARG A 472 -20.04 21.61 14.85
CA ARG A 472 -19.68 20.20 14.62
C ARG A 472 -18.34 19.98 13.88
N TYR A 473 -17.61 21.03 13.49
CA TYR A 473 -16.38 20.91 12.67
C TYR A 473 -15.14 21.59 13.27
N THR A 474 -14.88 21.42 14.57
CA THR A 474 -13.58 21.77 15.17
C THR A 474 -12.47 20.87 14.62
N ILE A 475 -11.34 21.43 14.21
CA ILE A 475 -10.17 20.65 13.79
C ILE A 475 -9.39 20.27 15.06
N ILE A 476 -9.24 18.98 15.32
CA ILE A 476 -8.40 18.44 16.39
C ILE A 476 -7.01 18.10 15.80
N MET A 477 -5.94 18.62 16.41
CA MET A 477 -4.58 18.37 15.98
C MET A 477 -3.76 17.69 17.08
N ALA A 478 -3.61 16.37 16.98
CA ALA A 478 -2.81 15.55 17.89
C ALA A 478 -1.30 15.60 17.54
N PRO A 479 -0.40 15.87 18.50
CA PRO A 479 1.05 15.80 18.26
C PRO A 479 1.52 14.35 18.13
N ASN A 480 2.32 14.03 17.10
CA ASN A 480 2.98 12.71 17.02
C ASN A 480 3.91 12.51 18.22
N GLY A 481 3.52 11.64 19.16
CA GLY A 481 4.38 11.20 20.28
C GLY A 481 3.82 11.42 21.69
N SER A 482 2.58 11.89 21.86
CA SER A 482 1.93 12.07 23.18
C SER A 482 1.63 10.77 23.93
N HIS A 483 1.65 9.61 23.26
CA HIS A 483 1.42 8.32 23.92
C HIS A 483 2.73 7.66 24.41
N PRO A 484 3.02 7.66 25.73
CA PRO A 484 3.79 6.56 26.30
C PRO A 484 3.03 5.25 26.03
N PRO A 485 3.74 4.12 25.80
CA PRO A 485 3.11 2.87 25.38
C PRO A 485 2.08 2.40 26.41
N SER A 486 0.79 2.50 26.07
CA SER A 486 -0.32 2.22 26.97
C SER A 486 -0.26 0.80 27.51
N GLY A 487 -0.12 0.65 28.83
CA GLY A 487 -0.37 -0.56 29.61
C GLY A 487 0.01 -1.89 28.95
N GLY A 488 1.27 -2.30 29.08
CA GLY A 488 1.80 -3.57 28.56
C GLY A 488 1.28 -4.84 29.26
N GLY A 489 -0.02 -5.12 29.19
CA GLY A 489 -0.60 -6.39 29.61
C GLY A 489 -0.31 -7.52 28.60
N PRO A 490 -0.13 -8.79 29.03
CA PRO A 490 0.20 -9.89 28.13
C PRO A 490 -0.84 -10.09 27.01
N LEU A 491 -2.12 -9.84 27.29
CA LEU A 491 -3.21 -9.91 26.30
C LEU A 491 -3.03 -8.89 25.14
N ALA A 492 -2.46 -7.72 25.40
CA ALA A 492 -2.18 -6.73 24.36
C ALA A 492 -1.03 -7.20 23.44
N LEU A 493 0.00 -7.85 24.00
CA LEU A 493 1.08 -8.46 23.24
C LEU A 493 0.54 -9.58 22.33
N PHE A 494 -0.29 -10.48 22.85
CA PHE A 494 -0.93 -11.54 22.05
C PHE A 494 -1.82 -10.96 20.93
N ARG A 495 -2.65 -9.95 21.22
CA ARG A 495 -3.46 -9.26 20.20
C ARG A 495 -2.59 -8.65 19.08
N ASN A 496 -1.48 -8.01 19.45
CA ASN A 496 -0.54 -7.43 18.50
C ASN A 496 0.25 -8.47 17.69
N ILE A 497 0.46 -9.68 18.23
CA ILE A 497 0.95 -10.81 17.46
C ILE A 497 -0.09 -11.21 16.40
N TYR A 498 -1.39 -11.30 16.73
CA TYR A 498 -2.44 -11.77 15.80
C TYR A 498 -3.06 -10.73 14.84
N ASP A 499 -2.48 -9.53 14.70
CA ASP A 499 -2.92 -8.49 13.73
C ASP A 499 -2.63 -8.85 12.25
N LEU A 500 -3.49 -8.47 11.32
CA LEU A 500 -3.35 -8.82 9.89
C LEU A 500 -2.08 -8.24 9.24
N ASP A 501 -1.59 -7.08 9.67
CA ASP A 501 -0.34 -6.47 9.13
C ASP A 501 0.91 -7.30 9.44
N THR A 502 0.94 -7.94 10.60
CA THR A 502 2.03 -8.84 10.97
C THR A 502 1.96 -10.15 10.20
N LEU A 503 0.86 -10.41 9.48
CA LEU A 503 0.76 -11.49 8.50
C LEU A 503 1.21 -11.00 7.13
N ASP A 504 0.41 -10.13 6.53
CA ASP A 504 0.62 -9.58 5.21
C ASP A 504 0.02 -8.17 5.15
N THR A 505 0.85 -7.16 4.88
CA THR A 505 0.40 -5.76 4.73
C THR A 505 -0.59 -5.59 3.56
N ARG A 506 -0.61 -6.54 2.63
CA ARG A 506 -1.58 -6.67 1.53
C ARG A 506 -3.03 -6.92 1.98
N PHE A 507 -3.28 -7.16 3.27
CA PHE A 507 -4.63 -7.35 3.82
C PHE A 507 -5.31 -6.05 4.24
N THR A 508 -4.52 -5.01 4.48
CA THR A 508 -4.99 -3.72 5.02
C THR A 508 -4.58 -2.53 4.15
N THR A 509 -3.69 -2.79 3.18
CA THR A 509 -3.25 -1.83 2.16
C THR A 509 -3.77 -2.33 0.81
N PRO A 510 -4.61 -1.56 0.10
CA PRO A 510 -5.07 -1.94 -1.24
C PRO A 510 -3.89 -2.20 -2.18
N SER A 511 -3.98 -3.23 -3.02
CA SER A 511 -2.85 -3.66 -3.87
C SER A 511 -2.37 -2.64 -4.90
N GLY A 512 -3.16 -1.58 -5.15
CA GLY A 512 -2.83 -0.45 -6.03
C GLY A 512 -2.46 0.84 -5.28
N ALA A 513 -2.32 0.81 -3.95
CA ALA A 513 -1.83 1.95 -3.18
C ALA A 513 -0.29 1.90 -3.07
N PRO A 514 0.44 3.01 -3.28
CA PRO A 514 1.88 3.05 -3.06
C PRO A 514 2.21 2.83 -1.58
N TYR A 515 3.29 2.11 -1.30
CA TYR A 515 3.65 1.72 0.06
C TYR A 515 4.50 2.80 0.74
N LYS A 516 3.95 3.46 1.78
CA LYS A 516 4.75 4.27 2.71
C LYS A 516 5.52 3.37 3.70
N PRO A 517 6.73 3.76 4.15
CA PRO A 517 7.50 3.00 5.15
C PRO A 517 6.70 2.74 6.43
N LEU A 518 6.85 1.55 7.02
CA LEU A 518 6.16 1.18 8.25
C LEU A 518 6.50 2.08 9.45
N GLU A 519 7.67 2.72 9.45
CA GLU A 519 8.09 3.69 10.49
C GLU A 519 7.28 5.01 10.43
N ALA A 520 6.75 5.39 9.26
CA ALA A 520 5.79 6.49 9.14
C ALA A 520 4.35 6.08 9.54
N ARG A 521 4.15 4.81 9.88
CA ARG A 521 2.87 4.14 10.13
C ARG A 521 2.83 3.60 11.57
N SER A 522 2.98 4.52 12.54
CA SER A 522 2.87 4.25 13.98
C SER A 522 1.64 3.38 14.31
N PRO A 523 1.72 2.47 15.30
CA PRO A 523 0.57 1.68 15.71
C PRO A 523 -0.62 2.54 16.13
N ASP A 524 -0.39 3.71 16.72
CA ASP A 524 -1.45 4.62 17.18
C ASP A 524 -2.18 5.33 16.04
N LYS A 525 -1.57 5.46 14.84
CA LYS A 525 -2.33 5.87 13.63
C LYS A 525 -3.45 4.90 13.28
N ARG A 526 -3.49 3.67 13.81
CA ARG A 526 -4.66 2.76 13.66
C ARG A 526 -5.79 3.03 14.65
N ARG A 527 -5.60 3.93 15.63
CA ARG A 527 -6.68 4.56 16.40
C ARG A 527 -7.04 5.92 15.80
N ASP A 528 -6.05 6.72 15.42
CA ASP A 528 -6.33 8.13 15.08
C ASP A 528 -6.64 8.36 13.60
N SER A 529 -6.15 7.50 12.69
CA SER A 529 -6.75 7.34 11.35
C SER A 529 -8.03 6.50 11.38
N VAL A 530 -8.53 6.16 12.58
CA VAL A 530 -9.90 5.70 12.86
C VAL A 530 -10.64 6.76 13.70
N GLY A 531 -10.19 8.02 13.65
CA GLY A 531 -11.12 9.15 13.73
C GLY A 531 -12.25 8.88 12.73
N ALA A 532 -13.47 8.78 13.25
CA ALA A 532 -14.58 8.00 12.71
C ALA A 532 -14.69 8.05 11.17
N SER A 533 -14.02 7.11 10.48
CA SER A 533 -14.36 6.81 9.10
C SER A 533 -15.82 6.36 9.11
N PRO A 534 -16.73 7.01 8.36
CA PRO A 534 -18.11 6.53 8.29
C PRO A 534 -18.07 5.05 7.89
N PRO A 535 -18.87 4.19 8.54
CA PRO A 535 -18.76 2.74 8.39
C PRO A 535 -18.77 2.39 6.91
N ALA A 536 -17.69 1.76 6.44
CA ALA A 536 -17.40 1.58 5.02
C ALA A 536 -18.66 1.11 4.28
N ASN A 537 -19.14 1.92 3.31
CA ASN A 537 -20.49 1.87 2.75
C ASN A 537 -21.08 0.45 2.69
N GLY A 538 -21.98 0.14 3.63
CA GLY A 538 -22.68 -1.14 3.73
C GLY A 538 -22.22 -2.12 4.82
N ALA A 539 -21.39 -1.70 5.79
CA ALA A 539 -21.06 -2.53 6.96
C ALA A 539 -22.20 -2.54 8.01
N GLU A 540 -22.63 -3.72 8.45
CA GLU A 540 -23.72 -3.91 9.43
C GLU A 540 -23.25 -3.67 10.88
N PRO A 541 -24.12 -3.27 11.83
CA PRO A 541 -23.75 -3.13 13.25
C PRO A 541 -23.34 -4.46 13.89
N PRO A 542 -22.52 -4.44 14.97
CA PRO A 542 -21.95 -5.65 15.58
C PRO A 542 -23.00 -6.53 16.27
N LYS A 543 -23.03 -7.82 15.93
CA LYS A 543 -24.03 -8.78 16.44
C LYS A 543 -23.58 -9.59 17.65
N TRP A 544 -22.31 -9.47 18.06
CA TRP A 544 -21.71 -10.22 19.18
C TRP A 544 -22.48 -10.12 20.52
N LYS A 545 -23.19 -9.02 20.77
CA LYS A 545 -23.99 -8.81 21.99
C LYS A 545 -25.49 -9.13 21.82
N THR A 546 -25.89 -9.79 20.73
CA THR A 546 -27.30 -10.15 20.49
C THR A 546 -27.65 -11.49 21.13
N PRO A 547 -28.92 -11.74 21.53
CA PRO A 547 -29.37 -13.04 22.04
C PRO A 547 -29.05 -14.22 21.12
N GLU A 548 -29.08 -14.00 19.81
CA GLU A 548 -28.70 -14.99 18.79
C GLU A 548 -27.22 -15.42 18.95
N PHE A 549 -26.31 -14.48 19.22
CA PHE A 549 -24.89 -14.77 19.40
C PHE A 549 -24.57 -15.35 20.79
N PHE A 550 -25.33 -15.01 21.83
CA PHE A 550 -25.22 -15.70 23.12
C PHE A 550 -25.58 -17.18 23.02
N LEU A 551 -26.61 -17.55 22.23
CA LEU A 551 -26.91 -18.94 21.91
C LEU A 551 -25.74 -19.59 21.12
N TYR A 552 -25.15 -18.88 20.16
CA TYR A 552 -23.99 -19.39 19.42
C TYR A 552 -22.75 -19.61 20.30
N TYR A 553 -22.52 -18.77 21.32
CA TYR A 553 -21.45 -19.01 22.30
C TYR A 553 -21.70 -20.29 23.11
N LEU A 554 -22.94 -20.56 23.54
CA LEU A 554 -23.31 -21.81 24.21
C LEU A 554 -23.05 -23.04 23.31
N VAL A 555 -23.42 -22.96 22.02
CA VAL A 555 -23.11 -24.02 21.04
C VAL A 555 -21.60 -24.22 20.91
N PHE A 556 -20.81 -23.16 20.80
CA PHE A 556 -19.34 -23.26 20.73
C PHE A 556 -18.72 -23.89 21.99
N LEU A 557 -19.21 -23.54 23.18
CA LEU A 557 -18.74 -24.08 24.46
C LEU A 557 -19.00 -25.59 24.62
N VAL A 558 -20.05 -26.13 23.98
CA VAL A 558 -20.36 -27.57 24.01
C VAL A 558 -19.68 -28.30 22.84
N VAL A 559 -19.85 -27.78 21.61
CA VAL A 559 -19.45 -28.49 20.39
C VAL A 559 -17.93 -28.54 20.24
N ILE A 560 -17.18 -27.46 20.48
CA ILE A 560 -15.73 -27.50 20.26
C ILE A 560 -15.03 -28.50 21.20
N PRO A 561 -15.27 -28.50 22.52
CA PRO A 561 -14.72 -29.52 23.40
C PRO A 561 -15.16 -30.94 23.02
N ALA A 562 -16.42 -31.15 22.61
CA ALA A 562 -16.88 -32.45 22.14
C ALA A 562 -16.18 -32.92 20.86
N MET A 563 -15.89 -32.02 19.91
CA MET A 563 -15.15 -32.34 18.69
C MET A 563 -13.75 -32.87 19.02
N PHE A 564 -12.99 -32.13 19.84
CA PHE A 564 -11.66 -32.57 20.29
C PHE A 564 -11.74 -33.85 21.13
N TRP A 565 -12.74 -33.98 22.01
CA TRP A 565 -12.92 -35.17 22.84
C TRP A 565 -13.12 -36.43 22.01
N VAL A 566 -13.97 -36.41 20.97
CA VAL A 566 -14.24 -37.62 20.16
C VAL A 566 -13.02 -38.06 19.32
N ALA A 567 -12.20 -37.12 18.83
CA ALA A 567 -10.96 -37.46 18.13
C ALA A 567 -9.88 -37.97 19.10
N TYR A 568 -9.77 -37.33 20.27
CA TYR A 568 -8.90 -37.75 21.36
C TYR A 568 -9.27 -39.14 21.92
N ASP A 569 -10.57 -39.40 22.13
CA ASP A 569 -11.14 -40.64 22.68
C ASP A 569 -10.59 -41.89 21.97
N VAL A 570 -10.67 -41.86 20.64
CA VAL A 570 -10.20 -42.91 19.72
C VAL A 570 -8.67 -43.01 19.68
N SER A 571 -7.98 -41.92 19.98
CA SER A 571 -6.51 -41.85 20.02
C SER A 571 -5.91 -42.35 21.36
N ARG A 572 -6.73 -42.71 22.35
CA ARG A 572 -6.24 -43.15 23.67
C ARG A 572 -5.66 -44.57 23.64
N PRO A 573 -4.63 -44.88 24.45
CA PRO A 573 -4.15 -46.25 24.69
C PRO A 573 -5.22 -47.21 25.22
N THR A 574 -6.32 -46.69 25.78
CA THR A 574 -7.47 -47.45 26.26
C THR A 574 -8.48 -47.82 25.16
N ASP A 575 -8.35 -47.29 23.94
CA ASP A 575 -9.23 -47.67 22.83
C ASP A 575 -8.91 -49.12 22.39
N PRO A 576 -9.91 -50.02 22.25
CA PRO A 576 -9.67 -51.41 21.85
C PRO A 576 -8.91 -51.58 20.53
N ARG A 577 -8.91 -50.57 19.65
CA ARG A 577 -8.28 -50.56 18.32
C ARG A 577 -6.85 -50.00 18.35
N TYR A 578 -6.39 -49.44 19.48
CA TYR A 578 -5.09 -48.75 19.60
C TYR A 578 -3.90 -49.58 19.09
N HIS A 579 -3.86 -50.87 19.43
CA HIS A 579 -2.84 -51.82 19.01
C HIS A 579 -2.66 -51.91 17.47
N LYS A 580 -3.69 -51.57 16.67
CA LYS A 580 -3.65 -51.62 15.20
C LYS A 580 -2.79 -50.50 14.58
N PHE A 581 -2.71 -49.35 15.26
CA PHE A 581 -1.99 -48.17 14.77
C PHE A 581 -0.80 -47.75 15.64
N GLU A 582 -0.66 -48.27 16.86
CA GLU A 582 0.45 -47.96 17.77
C GLU A 582 1.84 -48.05 17.12
N ARG A 583 2.07 -49.06 16.25
CA ARG A 583 3.32 -49.26 15.50
C ARG A 583 3.73 -48.09 14.58
N PHE A 584 2.85 -47.14 14.31
CA PHE A 584 3.14 -45.93 13.53
C PHE A 584 3.42 -44.70 14.39
N LEU A 585 3.23 -44.81 15.70
CA LEU A 585 3.54 -43.76 16.67
C LEU A 585 5.01 -43.87 17.09
N SER A 586 5.63 -42.73 17.39
CA SER A 586 6.97 -42.65 17.97
C SER A 586 6.92 -42.01 19.36
N ASP A 587 7.97 -42.14 20.16
CA ASP A 587 8.03 -41.46 21.46
C ASP A 587 7.98 -39.94 21.30
N GLY A 588 7.12 -39.31 22.12
CA GLY A 588 6.89 -37.88 22.11
C GLY A 588 7.81 -37.13 23.07
N TRP A 589 7.78 -35.80 23.00
CA TRP A 589 8.48 -34.94 23.97
C TRP A 589 7.60 -34.58 25.18
N ILE A 590 6.30 -34.88 25.14
CA ILE A 590 5.38 -34.78 26.28
C ILE A 590 5.49 -36.08 27.11
N PRO A 591 5.84 -36.03 28.40
CA PRO A 591 5.94 -37.23 29.25
C PRO A 591 4.66 -38.09 29.21
N GLY A 592 4.84 -39.39 28.98
CA GLY A 592 3.72 -40.35 28.91
C GLY A 592 2.85 -40.26 27.64
N ARG A 593 3.24 -39.46 26.63
CA ARG A 593 2.53 -39.36 25.34
C ARG A 593 3.44 -39.74 24.18
N LYS A 594 2.91 -40.54 23.26
CA LYS A 594 3.51 -40.76 21.94
C LYS A 594 3.14 -39.60 21.01
N ILE A 595 3.81 -39.51 19.87
CA ILE A 595 3.51 -38.55 18.81
C ILE A 595 3.23 -39.30 17.50
N ASP A 596 2.16 -38.89 16.80
CA ASP A 596 1.89 -39.32 15.44
C ASP A 596 2.83 -38.60 14.46
N ASN A 597 3.90 -39.30 14.06
CA ASN A 597 4.86 -38.83 13.07
C ASN A 597 4.73 -39.65 11.76
N SER A 598 3.52 -40.14 11.47
CA SER A 598 3.29 -41.13 10.41
C SER A 598 3.34 -40.55 8.98
N ASP A 599 2.92 -39.28 8.80
CA ASP A 599 2.98 -38.52 7.54
C ASP A 599 4.45 -38.29 7.13
N ALA A 600 4.80 -38.69 5.91
CA ALA A 600 6.18 -38.62 5.42
C ALA A 600 6.65 -37.21 5.07
N GLN A 601 5.75 -36.32 4.64
CA GLN A 601 6.10 -34.93 4.28
C GLN A 601 6.41 -34.13 5.55
N TYR A 602 5.52 -34.17 6.54
CA TYR A 602 5.74 -33.47 7.80
C TYR A 602 6.94 -34.04 8.56
N ARG A 603 7.10 -35.37 8.64
CA ARG A 603 8.28 -36.01 9.25
C ARG A 603 9.59 -35.55 8.62
N THR A 604 9.62 -35.40 7.29
CA THR A 604 10.80 -34.93 6.55
C THR A 604 11.09 -33.45 6.82
N PHE A 605 10.06 -32.60 6.82
CA PHE A 605 10.19 -31.19 7.20
C PHE A 605 10.71 -31.03 8.65
N ARG A 606 10.07 -31.72 9.61
CA ARG A 606 10.41 -31.73 11.04
C ARG A 606 11.86 -32.17 11.28
N LYS A 607 12.31 -33.26 10.65
CA LYS A 607 13.70 -33.75 10.77
C LYS A 607 14.74 -32.76 10.24
N ASN A 608 14.45 -32.07 9.14
CA ASN A 608 15.37 -31.13 8.51
C ASN A 608 15.27 -29.69 9.06
N LEU A 609 14.28 -29.39 9.91
CA LEU A 609 14.02 -28.05 10.41
C LEU A 609 15.24 -27.38 11.07
N PRO A 610 16.09 -28.06 11.87
CA PRO A 610 17.29 -27.43 12.44
C PRO A 610 18.30 -26.99 11.37
N ALA A 611 18.53 -27.82 10.34
CA ALA A 611 19.45 -27.49 9.24
C ALA A 611 18.89 -26.33 8.39
N MET A 612 17.59 -26.32 8.11
CA MET A 612 16.92 -25.23 7.42
C MET A 612 16.94 -23.93 8.24
N ALA A 613 16.77 -23.99 9.56
CA ALA A 613 16.89 -22.84 10.45
C ALA A 613 18.32 -22.28 10.47
N GLY A 614 19.33 -23.15 10.42
CA GLY A 614 20.72 -22.75 10.19
C GLY A 614 20.90 -21.98 8.88
N LEU A 615 20.35 -22.47 7.76
CA LEU A 615 20.37 -21.76 6.48
C LEU A 615 19.63 -20.42 6.52
N LEU A 616 18.48 -20.35 7.19
CA LEU A 616 17.69 -19.12 7.35
C LEU A 616 18.50 -17.99 8.02
N LEU A 617 19.41 -18.33 8.93
CA LEU A 617 20.33 -17.39 9.57
C LEU A 617 21.60 -17.15 8.74
N PHE A 618 22.21 -18.22 8.21
CA PHE A 618 23.52 -18.15 7.55
C PHE A 618 23.48 -17.51 6.16
N HIS A 619 22.43 -17.76 5.36
CA HIS A 619 22.31 -17.20 4.01
C HIS A 619 22.23 -15.65 4.00
N PRO A 620 21.39 -14.99 4.82
CA PRO A 620 21.41 -13.53 4.94
C PRO A 620 22.72 -12.96 5.50
N LEU A 621 23.44 -13.71 6.35
CA LEU A 621 24.77 -13.31 6.84
C LEU A 621 25.82 -13.39 5.72
N LEU A 622 25.84 -14.47 4.94
CA LEU A 622 26.68 -14.60 3.74
C LEU A 622 26.39 -13.47 2.73
N ARG A 623 25.12 -13.11 2.51
CA ARG A 623 24.76 -11.99 1.63
C ARG A 623 25.32 -10.66 2.15
N LYS A 624 25.25 -10.41 3.46
CA LYS A 624 25.87 -9.20 4.07
C LYS A 624 27.38 -9.18 3.91
N LEU A 625 28.06 -10.32 4.09
CA LEU A 625 29.50 -10.44 3.86
C LEU A 625 29.87 -10.20 2.38
N TRP A 626 29.14 -10.82 1.45
CA TRP A 626 29.30 -10.62 0.01
C TRP A 626 29.14 -9.15 -0.38
N ASN A 627 28.07 -8.50 0.09
CA ASN A 627 27.83 -7.08 -0.15
C ASN A 627 28.93 -6.20 0.46
N GLY A 628 29.46 -6.56 1.63
CA GLY A 628 30.58 -5.84 2.26
C GLY A 628 31.89 -5.92 1.49
N VAL A 629 32.17 -7.05 0.84
CA VAL A 629 33.36 -7.26 -0.02
C VAL A 629 33.18 -6.64 -1.42
N THR A 630 31.95 -6.61 -1.94
CA THR A 630 31.63 -6.09 -3.29
C THR A 630 31.14 -4.64 -3.31
N MET A 631 31.13 -3.95 -2.16
CA MET A 631 30.71 -2.54 -2.08
C MET A 631 31.83 -1.59 -2.49
N ASN A 632 31.56 -0.76 -3.50
CA ASN A 632 32.28 0.49 -3.68
C ASN A 632 31.60 1.57 -2.82
N LYS A 633 32.33 2.16 -1.86
CA LYS A 633 31.76 3.04 -0.82
C LYS A 633 31.28 4.42 -1.33
N ASN A 634 31.49 4.73 -2.61
CA ASN A 634 31.36 6.07 -3.16
C ASN A 634 30.01 6.39 -3.84
N VAL A 635 29.00 5.50 -3.74
CA VAL A 635 27.69 5.69 -4.40
C VAL A 635 26.57 5.82 -3.37
N GLY A 636 25.84 6.93 -3.42
CA GLY A 636 24.73 7.21 -2.50
C GLY A 636 23.52 6.30 -2.71
N GLU A 637 22.92 5.83 -1.62
CA GLU A 637 21.84 4.81 -1.64
C GLU A 637 20.57 5.21 -2.41
N ASN A 638 20.34 6.52 -2.61
CA ASN A 638 19.14 7.08 -3.23
C ASN A 638 19.30 7.45 -4.71
N SER A 639 20.46 7.19 -5.35
CA SER A 639 20.64 7.45 -6.78
C SER A 639 20.14 6.27 -7.65
N ALA A 640 19.81 6.56 -8.92
CA ALA A 640 19.47 5.52 -9.89
C ALA A 640 20.61 4.50 -10.09
N GLU A 641 21.86 4.97 -10.01
CA GLU A 641 23.06 4.13 -10.05
C GLU A 641 23.15 3.23 -8.81
N GLY A 642 22.87 3.75 -7.61
CA GLY A 642 22.82 2.96 -6.37
C GLY A 642 21.79 1.84 -6.44
N ALA A 643 20.62 2.10 -7.03
CA ALA A 643 19.58 1.09 -7.25
C ALA A 643 20.00 -0.02 -8.25
N GLU A 644 20.70 0.35 -9.33
CA GLU A 644 21.27 -0.61 -10.29
C GLU A 644 22.41 -1.44 -9.67
N MET A 645 23.31 -0.80 -8.91
CA MET A 645 24.38 -1.51 -8.19
C MET A 645 23.82 -2.52 -7.18
N LYS A 646 22.78 -2.12 -6.44
CA LYS A 646 22.09 -2.99 -5.48
C LYS A 646 21.45 -4.20 -6.14
N LEU A 647 20.81 -4.02 -7.31
CA LEU A 647 20.30 -5.13 -8.11
C LEU A 647 21.43 -6.10 -8.48
N ARG A 648 22.54 -5.60 -9.03
CA ARG A 648 23.69 -6.42 -9.46
C ARG A 648 24.38 -7.14 -8.32
N GLN A 649 24.60 -6.47 -7.18
CA GLN A 649 25.16 -7.10 -5.98
C GLN A 649 24.25 -8.23 -5.48
N ARG A 650 22.94 -7.97 -5.44
CA ARG A 650 21.96 -8.97 -5.02
C ARG A 650 21.91 -10.17 -5.98
N THR A 651 21.77 -9.94 -7.28
CA THR A 651 21.63 -11.04 -8.26
C THR A 651 22.93 -11.78 -8.52
N SER A 652 24.11 -11.15 -8.35
CA SER A 652 25.40 -11.87 -8.37
C SER A 652 25.57 -12.81 -7.17
N PHE A 653 25.17 -12.38 -5.96
CA PHE A 653 25.11 -13.28 -4.81
C PHE A 653 24.09 -14.41 -5.03
N ASP A 654 22.85 -14.07 -5.42
CA ASP A 654 21.79 -15.07 -5.62
C ASP A 654 22.16 -16.07 -6.72
N TYR A 655 22.87 -15.65 -7.78
CA TYR A 655 23.40 -16.52 -8.82
C TYR A 655 24.49 -17.47 -8.29
N ALA A 656 25.51 -16.94 -7.61
CA ALA A 656 26.61 -17.76 -7.07
C ALA A 656 26.11 -18.74 -6.00
N PHE A 657 25.23 -18.27 -5.10
CA PHE A 657 24.60 -19.10 -4.09
C PHE A 657 23.66 -20.13 -4.71
N ALA A 658 22.87 -19.79 -5.74
CA ALA A 658 22.01 -20.73 -6.45
C ALA A 658 22.80 -21.93 -7.00
N LEU A 659 23.94 -21.70 -7.66
CA LEU A 659 24.77 -22.78 -8.21
C LEU A 659 25.31 -23.69 -7.10
N LEU A 660 25.87 -23.11 -6.03
CA LEU A 660 26.37 -23.86 -4.87
C LEU A 660 25.25 -24.66 -4.18
N PHE A 661 24.10 -24.02 -3.94
CA PHE A 661 22.93 -24.60 -3.30
C PHE A 661 22.35 -25.76 -4.11
N LEU A 662 22.26 -25.60 -5.43
CA LEU A 662 21.80 -26.65 -6.34
C LEU A 662 22.74 -27.87 -6.35
N MET A 663 24.05 -27.64 -6.37
CA MET A 663 25.06 -28.71 -6.27
C MET A 663 24.99 -29.44 -4.92
N ILE A 664 24.80 -28.73 -3.80
CA ILE A 664 24.64 -29.35 -2.47
C ILE A 664 23.33 -30.16 -2.38
N LEU A 665 22.24 -29.62 -2.94
CA LEU A 665 20.93 -30.29 -2.91
C LEU A 665 20.85 -31.51 -3.82
N HIS A 666 21.41 -31.47 -5.04
CA HIS A 666 21.13 -32.47 -6.08
C HIS A 666 22.38 -33.14 -6.66
N GLY A 667 23.57 -32.80 -6.17
CA GLY A 667 24.84 -33.34 -6.65
C GLY A 667 24.99 -33.18 -8.16
N PHE A 668 25.39 -34.23 -8.88
CA PHE A 668 25.52 -34.16 -10.34
C PHE A 668 24.19 -33.91 -11.07
N SER A 669 23.03 -34.22 -10.47
CA SER A 669 21.74 -33.93 -11.11
C SER A 669 21.43 -32.43 -11.22
N ALA A 670 22.19 -31.57 -10.53
CA ALA A 670 22.22 -30.13 -10.77
C ALA A 670 22.52 -29.78 -12.26
N ILE A 671 23.33 -30.57 -12.96
CA ILE A 671 23.62 -30.38 -14.39
C ILE A 671 22.37 -30.59 -15.26
N LYS A 672 21.53 -31.57 -14.90
CA LYS A 672 20.26 -31.86 -15.59
C LYS A 672 19.31 -30.68 -15.43
N VAL A 673 19.18 -30.18 -14.19
CA VAL A 673 18.39 -28.98 -13.85
C VAL A 673 18.87 -27.77 -14.65
N LEU A 674 20.16 -27.42 -14.58
CA LEU A 674 20.72 -26.27 -15.30
C LEU A 674 20.56 -26.37 -16.82
N THR A 675 20.66 -27.57 -17.40
CA THR A 675 20.37 -27.81 -18.83
C THR A 675 18.91 -27.45 -19.17
N ILE A 676 17.94 -27.89 -18.37
CA ILE A 676 16.52 -27.58 -18.59
C ILE A 676 16.25 -26.06 -18.47
N LEU A 677 16.87 -25.39 -17.48
CA LEU A 677 16.81 -23.94 -17.36
C LEU A 677 17.43 -23.23 -18.59
N GLY A 678 18.59 -23.68 -19.06
CA GLY A 678 19.23 -23.15 -20.26
C GLY A 678 18.32 -23.26 -21.50
N LEU A 679 17.72 -24.43 -21.71
CA LEU A 679 16.78 -24.68 -22.82
C LEU A 679 15.49 -23.83 -22.70
N ASN A 680 14.96 -23.63 -21.49
CA ASN A 680 13.81 -22.77 -21.30
C ASN A 680 14.13 -21.28 -21.57
N TYR A 681 15.33 -20.83 -21.20
CA TYR A 681 15.81 -19.48 -21.49
C TYR A 681 16.00 -19.24 -22.99
N THR A 682 16.55 -20.21 -23.74
CA THR A 682 16.64 -20.10 -25.22
C THR A 682 15.27 -20.11 -25.89
N VAL A 683 14.28 -20.86 -25.38
CA VAL A 683 12.88 -20.77 -25.84
C VAL A 683 12.33 -19.34 -25.72
N ALA A 684 12.66 -18.59 -24.66
CA ALA A 684 12.27 -17.18 -24.56
C ALA A 684 13.07 -16.25 -25.48
N LYS A 685 14.41 -16.37 -25.49
CA LYS A 685 15.30 -15.38 -26.10
C LYS A 685 15.56 -15.59 -27.59
N SER A 686 15.40 -16.81 -28.11
CA SER A 686 15.79 -17.18 -29.49
C SER A 686 14.59 -17.39 -30.42
N LEU A 687 13.37 -17.60 -29.92
CA LEU A 687 12.19 -17.81 -30.77
C LEU A 687 11.53 -16.48 -31.18
N PRO A 688 10.94 -16.41 -32.39
CA PRO A 688 10.10 -15.27 -32.79
C PRO A 688 8.92 -15.09 -31.84
N ARG A 689 8.62 -13.83 -31.45
CA ARG A 689 7.62 -13.49 -30.41
C ARG A 689 6.32 -14.28 -30.49
N ARG A 690 5.75 -14.48 -31.69
CA ARG A 690 4.49 -15.19 -31.92
C ARG A 690 4.47 -16.64 -31.40
N TYR A 691 5.63 -17.28 -31.31
CA TYR A 691 5.75 -18.67 -30.87
C TYR A 691 6.11 -18.81 -29.38
N ILE A 692 6.63 -17.76 -28.74
CA ILE A 692 7.12 -17.83 -27.34
C ILE A 692 6.06 -18.42 -26.39
N PRO A 693 4.79 -17.97 -26.35
CA PRO A 693 3.82 -18.50 -25.39
C PRO A 693 3.54 -20.00 -25.61
N ALA A 694 3.32 -20.42 -26.86
CA ALA A 694 3.03 -21.81 -27.19
C ALA A 694 4.23 -22.72 -26.90
N ALA A 695 5.43 -22.32 -27.33
CA ALA A 695 6.66 -23.07 -27.09
C ALA A 695 7.00 -23.15 -25.59
N THR A 696 6.76 -22.08 -24.82
CA THR A 696 6.90 -22.09 -23.35
C THR A 696 5.98 -23.11 -22.69
N TRP A 697 4.69 -23.12 -23.03
CA TRP A 697 3.74 -24.07 -22.44
C TRP A 697 4.04 -25.52 -22.85
N VAL A 698 4.30 -25.77 -24.14
CA VAL A 698 4.67 -27.10 -24.65
C VAL A 698 5.95 -27.60 -23.98
N PHE A 699 7.02 -26.80 -23.97
CA PHE A 699 8.28 -27.18 -23.32
C PHE A 699 8.06 -27.53 -21.85
N ASN A 700 7.42 -26.65 -21.07
CA ASN A 700 7.27 -26.86 -19.63
C ASN A 700 6.35 -28.03 -19.28
N ILE A 701 5.25 -28.24 -20.02
CA ILE A 701 4.38 -29.40 -19.81
C ILE A 701 5.11 -30.69 -20.18
N CYS A 702 5.79 -30.73 -21.34
CA CYS A 702 6.59 -31.89 -21.73
C CYS A 702 7.72 -32.18 -20.72
N THR A 703 8.36 -31.15 -20.15
CA THR A 703 9.35 -31.31 -19.07
C THR A 703 8.73 -31.94 -17.82
N LEU A 704 7.53 -31.50 -17.38
CA LEU A 704 6.85 -32.12 -16.24
C LEU A 704 6.63 -33.63 -16.49
N PHE A 705 6.03 -33.98 -17.62
CA PHE A 705 5.79 -35.39 -17.98
C PHE A 705 7.09 -36.19 -18.08
N ALA A 706 8.11 -35.67 -18.77
CA ALA A 706 9.38 -36.36 -18.95
C ALA A 706 10.16 -36.53 -17.63
N ASN A 707 10.07 -35.56 -16.71
CA ASN A 707 10.68 -35.65 -15.38
C ASN A 707 10.13 -36.84 -14.56
N GLU A 708 8.81 -37.07 -14.56
CA GLU A 708 8.18 -38.20 -13.87
C GLU A 708 8.39 -39.52 -14.65
N LEU A 709 8.08 -39.54 -15.96
CA LEU A 709 8.18 -40.74 -16.80
C LEU A 709 9.60 -41.30 -16.89
N CYS A 710 10.62 -40.43 -16.89
CA CYS A 710 12.03 -40.82 -16.91
C CYS A 710 12.69 -40.78 -15.52
N SER A 711 11.91 -40.61 -14.43
CA SER A 711 12.39 -40.61 -13.03
C SER A 711 13.64 -39.75 -12.80
N GLY A 712 13.60 -38.48 -13.24
CA GLY A 712 14.70 -37.52 -13.08
C GLY A 712 15.93 -37.77 -13.96
N TYR A 713 15.79 -38.52 -15.06
CA TYR A 713 16.81 -38.86 -16.07
C TYR A 713 18.11 -39.39 -15.46
N LYS A 714 18.09 -40.61 -14.92
CA LYS A 714 19.29 -41.27 -14.38
C LYS A 714 20.44 -41.30 -15.40
N PHE A 715 21.62 -40.85 -15.02
CA PHE A 715 22.82 -40.83 -15.87
C PHE A 715 23.20 -42.23 -16.35
N GLY A 716 23.08 -43.27 -15.52
CA GLY A 716 23.28 -44.65 -15.92
C GLY A 716 22.32 -45.10 -17.02
N TYR A 717 21.06 -44.67 -16.96
CA TYR A 717 20.06 -44.96 -18.01
C TYR A 717 20.36 -44.20 -19.32
N ILE A 718 20.74 -42.92 -19.23
CA ILE A 718 21.18 -42.14 -20.41
C ILE A 718 22.41 -42.79 -21.04
N ALA A 719 23.38 -43.22 -20.24
CA ALA A 719 24.57 -43.91 -20.73
C ALA A 719 24.21 -45.23 -21.44
N ARG A 720 23.34 -46.06 -20.85
CA ARG A 720 22.86 -47.32 -21.47
C ARG A 720 22.12 -47.06 -22.80
N LEU A 721 21.38 -45.95 -22.91
CA LEU A 721 20.73 -45.52 -24.16
C LEU A 721 21.76 -45.15 -25.23
N LEU A 722 22.77 -44.35 -24.87
CA LEU A 722 23.84 -43.92 -25.78
C LEU A 722 24.76 -45.07 -26.21
N THR A 723 24.96 -46.09 -25.35
CA THR A 723 25.75 -47.29 -25.68
C THR A 723 24.92 -48.43 -26.28
N GLY A 724 23.61 -48.25 -26.50
CA GLY A 724 22.74 -49.27 -27.09
C GLY A 724 22.48 -50.51 -26.22
N THR A 725 22.76 -50.45 -24.91
CA THR A 725 22.68 -51.60 -23.98
C THR A 725 21.36 -51.68 -23.21
N LEU A 726 20.32 -50.99 -23.68
CA LEU A 726 19.07 -50.72 -22.96
C LEU A 726 18.13 -51.93 -22.73
N GLY A 727 18.56 -53.15 -23.05
CA GLY A 727 17.77 -54.37 -22.92
C GLY A 727 18.58 -55.63 -22.52
N LEU A 728 19.81 -55.46 -22.02
CA LEU A 728 20.59 -56.57 -21.49
C LEU A 728 20.13 -56.90 -20.06
N ASP A 729 19.67 -58.13 -19.86
CA ASP A 729 19.02 -58.60 -18.63
C ASP A 729 20.04 -58.75 -17.48
N GLU A 730 19.71 -58.23 -16.28
CA GLU A 730 20.64 -58.18 -15.14
C GLU A 730 21.10 -59.56 -14.65
N ARG A 731 20.40 -60.63 -15.05
CA ARG A 731 20.66 -62.01 -14.63
C ARG A 731 21.79 -62.72 -15.38
N ASN A 732 22.29 -62.19 -16.51
CA ASN A 732 23.34 -62.81 -17.31
C ASN A 732 24.65 -61.99 -17.37
N MET A 733 24.91 -61.13 -16.38
CA MET A 733 26.00 -60.15 -16.46
C MET A 733 27.34 -60.67 -15.93
N SER A 734 28.05 -61.42 -16.77
CA SER A 734 29.51 -61.64 -16.68
C SER A 734 30.28 -60.87 -17.77
N VAL A 735 29.70 -59.77 -18.25
CA VAL A 735 30.24 -58.92 -19.33
C VAL A 735 30.60 -57.56 -18.73
N ASP A 736 31.82 -57.08 -18.99
CA ASP A 736 32.27 -55.75 -18.55
C ASP A 736 31.34 -54.65 -19.09
N LEU A 737 30.67 -53.93 -18.18
CA LEU A 737 29.84 -52.79 -18.59
C LEU A 737 30.73 -51.69 -19.21
N PRO A 738 30.30 -51.07 -20.33
CA PRO A 738 31.01 -49.95 -20.94
C PRO A 738 31.32 -48.85 -19.91
N GLY A 739 32.52 -48.27 -19.97
CA GLY A 739 33.00 -47.29 -18.98
C GLY A 739 32.06 -46.09 -18.79
N LEU A 740 31.33 -45.69 -19.84
CA LEU A 740 30.32 -44.63 -19.77
C LEU A 740 29.12 -45.00 -18.88
N VAL A 741 28.68 -46.27 -18.89
CA VAL A 741 27.59 -46.75 -18.02
C VAL A 741 28.03 -46.77 -16.57
N ARG A 742 29.25 -47.28 -16.30
CA ARG A 742 29.86 -47.25 -14.97
C ARG A 742 30.01 -45.83 -14.42
N LEU A 743 30.43 -44.88 -15.26
CA LEU A 743 30.50 -43.46 -14.91
C LEU A 743 29.11 -42.89 -14.59
N GLY A 744 28.10 -43.20 -15.42
CA GLY A 744 26.73 -42.76 -15.20
C GLY A 744 26.12 -43.28 -13.89
N GLU A 745 26.30 -44.57 -13.60
CA GLU A 745 25.85 -45.19 -12.34
C GLU A 745 26.59 -44.63 -11.13
N TRP A 746 27.89 -44.36 -11.25
CA TRP A 746 28.68 -43.66 -10.23
C TRP A 746 28.15 -42.24 -10.00
N MET A 747 27.87 -41.46 -11.04
CA MET A 747 27.31 -40.11 -10.94
C MET A 747 25.93 -40.09 -10.29
N ASP A 748 25.05 -41.07 -10.60
CA ASP A 748 23.74 -41.20 -9.95
C ASP A 748 23.86 -41.58 -8.45
N GLY A 749 24.97 -42.16 -8.02
CA GLY A 749 25.29 -42.41 -6.61
C GLY A 749 25.48 -41.13 -5.78
N PHE A 750 25.85 -40.00 -6.40
CA PHE A 750 26.05 -38.71 -5.74
C PHE A 750 24.86 -37.77 -5.96
N GLY A 751 23.71 -38.12 -5.38
CA GLY A 751 22.46 -37.34 -5.49
C GLY A 751 22.36 -36.08 -4.61
N GLY A 752 23.35 -35.77 -3.76
CA GLY A 752 23.25 -34.66 -2.80
C GLY A 752 22.22 -34.89 -1.68
N LEU A 753 21.83 -33.82 -0.97
CA LEU A 753 20.89 -33.91 0.17
C LEU A 753 19.47 -34.35 -0.22
N MET A 754 19.04 -34.08 -1.45
CA MET A 754 17.72 -34.38 -2.00
C MET A 754 17.85 -34.81 -3.47
N GLY A 755 18.35 -36.02 -3.71
CA GLY A 755 18.58 -36.54 -5.08
C GLY A 755 17.34 -36.64 -5.98
N ARG A 756 16.13 -36.60 -5.40
CA ARG A 756 14.86 -36.53 -6.11
C ARG A 756 14.48 -35.10 -6.51
N TRP A 757 15.34 -34.48 -7.32
CA TRP A 757 15.18 -33.12 -7.81
C TRP A 757 13.88 -32.94 -8.63
N GLU A 758 13.42 -34.00 -9.29
CA GLU A 758 12.29 -34.00 -10.22
C GLU A 758 10.96 -33.61 -9.54
N ILE A 759 10.77 -33.98 -8.26
CA ILE A 759 9.56 -33.63 -7.49
C ILE A 759 9.50 -32.11 -7.23
N LEU A 760 10.62 -31.53 -6.82
CA LEU A 760 10.71 -30.12 -6.44
C LEU A 760 10.65 -29.20 -7.66
N PHE A 761 11.05 -29.72 -8.83
CA PHE A 761 11.07 -28.99 -10.09
C PHE A 761 9.70 -28.45 -10.53
N ASN A 762 8.59 -29.02 -10.04
CA ASN A 762 7.25 -28.53 -10.34
C ASN A 762 7.08 -27.05 -9.94
N ILE A 763 7.64 -26.60 -8.82
CA ILE A 763 7.61 -25.18 -8.43
C ILE A 763 8.51 -24.33 -9.35
N THR A 764 9.67 -24.86 -9.76
CA THR A 764 10.57 -24.19 -10.70
C THR A 764 9.90 -23.94 -12.05
N VAL A 765 9.12 -24.89 -12.58
CA VAL A 765 8.34 -24.74 -13.83
C VAL A 765 7.43 -23.51 -13.80
N LEU A 766 6.81 -23.19 -12.66
CA LEU A 766 5.99 -21.98 -12.54
C LEU A 766 6.82 -20.71 -12.74
N ARG A 767 8.08 -20.69 -12.27
CA ARG A 767 9.01 -19.57 -12.49
C ARG A 767 9.50 -19.49 -13.93
N LEU A 768 9.74 -20.64 -14.57
CA LEU A 768 10.14 -20.73 -15.98
C LEU A 768 9.08 -20.09 -16.88
N VAL A 769 7.82 -20.48 -16.69
CA VAL A 769 6.67 -19.90 -17.40
C VAL A 769 6.50 -18.42 -17.07
N SER A 770 6.65 -18.00 -15.79
CA SER A 770 6.61 -16.57 -15.43
C SER A 770 7.64 -15.74 -16.19
N PHE A 771 8.91 -16.19 -16.25
CA PHE A 771 9.99 -15.45 -16.92
C PHE A 771 9.70 -15.30 -18.43
N ASN A 772 9.35 -16.40 -19.10
CA ASN A 772 9.12 -16.38 -20.54
C ASN A 772 7.90 -15.52 -20.92
N LEU A 773 6.82 -15.55 -20.11
CA LEU A 773 5.62 -14.76 -20.37
C LEU A 773 5.79 -13.28 -19.98
N ASP A 774 6.46 -12.98 -18.86
CA ASP A 774 6.81 -11.61 -18.48
C ASP A 774 7.74 -10.97 -19.55
N TYR A 775 8.71 -11.73 -20.09
CA TYR A 775 9.54 -11.30 -21.22
C TYR A 775 8.72 -11.09 -22.50
N TYR A 776 7.85 -12.04 -22.87
CA TYR A 776 6.97 -11.92 -24.05
C TYR A 776 6.10 -10.66 -24.01
N TRP A 777 5.55 -10.32 -22.84
CA TRP A 777 4.77 -9.08 -22.65
C TRP A 777 5.64 -7.82 -22.65
N SER A 778 6.92 -7.90 -22.25
CA SER A 778 7.84 -6.76 -22.38
C SER A 778 8.12 -6.38 -23.84
N LEU A 779 8.10 -7.37 -24.75
CA LEU A 779 8.37 -7.15 -26.18
C LEU A 779 7.27 -6.37 -26.91
N ASP A 780 5.99 -6.44 -26.48
CA ASP A 780 4.92 -5.64 -27.09
C ASP A 780 5.13 -4.14 -26.87
N ARG A 781 5.49 -3.79 -25.63
CA ARG A 781 5.79 -2.40 -25.22
C ARG A 781 7.00 -1.83 -25.97
N SER A 782 7.91 -2.70 -26.42
CA SER A 782 9.09 -2.32 -27.21
C SER A 782 8.82 -1.96 -28.68
N ALA A 783 7.61 -2.18 -29.21
CA ALA A 783 7.35 -2.06 -30.66
C ALA A 783 6.56 -0.80 -31.10
N GLY A 784 6.13 0.07 -30.17
CA GLY A 784 5.36 1.28 -30.52
C GLY A 784 5.22 2.35 -29.43
N GLU A 785 5.35 2.01 -28.15
CA GLU A 785 5.12 2.93 -27.01
C GLU A 785 6.41 3.33 -26.26
N VAL A 786 7.59 2.97 -26.78
CA VAL A 786 8.88 3.05 -26.06
C VAL A 786 9.26 4.45 -25.59
N VAL A 787 8.99 5.46 -26.41
CA VAL A 787 9.29 6.87 -26.09
C VAL A 787 8.27 7.46 -25.10
N GLU A 788 7.07 6.87 -25.03
CA GLU A 788 5.97 7.36 -24.19
C GLU A 788 5.96 6.71 -22.79
N GLU A 789 6.19 5.38 -22.68
CA GLU A 789 6.01 4.62 -21.43
C GLU A 789 7.31 4.20 -20.71
N ALA A 790 8.50 4.31 -21.31
CA ALA A 790 9.75 4.23 -20.52
C ALA A 790 9.81 5.36 -19.47
N ASP A 791 9.21 6.51 -19.80
CA ASP A 791 8.96 7.62 -18.90
C ASP A 791 7.68 7.46 -18.04
N THR A 792 6.93 6.34 -18.05
CA THR A 792 5.67 6.22 -17.25
C THR A 792 5.84 6.57 -15.76
N PRO A 793 6.93 6.18 -15.05
CA PRO A 793 7.15 6.60 -13.67
C PRO A 793 7.29 8.12 -13.55
N LYS A 794 7.92 8.79 -14.53
CA LYS A 794 8.06 10.26 -14.57
C LYS A 794 6.76 10.94 -15.01
N LYS A 795 6.05 10.42 -16.02
CA LYS A 795 4.74 10.93 -16.49
C LYS A 795 3.61 10.77 -15.45
N LYS A 796 3.75 9.84 -14.51
CA LYS A 796 2.80 9.65 -13.39
C LYS A 796 3.32 10.19 -12.05
N ASN A 797 4.52 10.79 -12.00
CA ASN A 797 5.22 11.18 -10.75
C ASN A 797 5.23 10.06 -9.69
N LEU A 798 5.40 8.81 -10.12
CA LEU A 798 5.45 7.63 -9.25
C LEU A 798 6.91 7.27 -8.95
N ASP A 799 7.33 7.47 -7.70
CA ASP A 799 8.64 7.01 -7.22
C ASP A 799 8.77 5.47 -7.36
N PRO A 800 9.74 4.96 -8.15
CA PRO A 800 10.00 3.54 -8.33
C PRO A 800 10.26 2.77 -7.02
N SER A 801 10.74 3.43 -5.96
CA SER A 801 10.97 2.82 -4.65
C SER A 801 9.66 2.50 -3.90
N SER A 802 8.59 3.23 -4.20
CA SER A 802 7.30 3.21 -3.50
C SER A 802 6.20 2.40 -4.20
N LEU A 803 6.51 1.79 -5.35
CA LEU A 803 5.54 1.11 -6.23
C LEU A 803 4.62 0.14 -5.48
N SER A 804 3.31 0.22 -5.80
CA SER A 804 2.31 -0.70 -5.29
C SER A 804 2.60 -2.14 -5.73
N GLU A 805 2.08 -3.13 -5.00
CA GLU A 805 2.27 -4.55 -5.35
C GLU A 805 1.81 -4.84 -6.78
N ARG A 806 0.62 -4.32 -7.14
CA ARG A 806 0.05 -4.54 -8.46
C ARG A 806 0.98 -3.99 -9.54
N ASP A 807 1.56 -2.81 -9.32
CA ASP A 807 2.35 -2.13 -10.33
C ASP A 807 3.74 -2.77 -10.47
N ARG A 808 4.38 -3.25 -9.39
CA ARG A 808 5.61 -4.07 -9.47
C ARG A 808 5.42 -5.38 -10.24
N VAL A 809 4.25 -5.98 -10.14
CA VAL A 809 3.88 -7.20 -10.87
C VAL A 809 3.49 -6.89 -12.32
N ALA A 810 2.79 -5.78 -12.58
CA ALA A 810 2.25 -5.44 -13.91
C ALA A 810 3.29 -4.79 -14.84
N LEU A 811 4.15 -3.91 -14.32
CA LEU A 811 5.20 -3.25 -15.11
C LEU A 811 6.27 -4.28 -15.54
N PRO A 812 6.80 -4.21 -16.77
CA PRO A 812 7.94 -5.02 -17.17
C PRO A 812 9.21 -4.58 -16.44
N ALA A 813 10.14 -5.53 -16.20
CA ALA A 813 11.53 -5.17 -15.90
C ALA A 813 12.19 -4.47 -17.11
N SER A 814 13.38 -3.86 -16.94
CA SER A 814 14.08 -3.27 -18.08
C SER A 814 14.50 -4.36 -19.09
N PRO A 815 14.61 -4.08 -20.40
CA PRO A 815 15.01 -5.09 -21.38
C PRO A 815 16.36 -5.76 -21.07
N SER A 816 17.29 -5.03 -20.44
CA SER A 816 18.58 -5.52 -19.94
C SER A 816 18.48 -6.42 -18.71
N ASP A 817 17.41 -6.33 -17.92
CA ASP A 817 17.20 -7.19 -16.74
C ASP A 817 16.84 -8.63 -17.15
N TYR A 818 16.26 -8.85 -18.34
CA TYR A 818 15.96 -10.18 -18.90
C TYR A 818 17.21 -10.88 -19.47
N ASN A 819 18.21 -11.07 -18.61
CA ASN A 819 19.47 -11.74 -18.85
C ASN A 819 19.58 -13.06 -18.06
N PHE A 820 20.56 -13.90 -18.43
CA PHE A 820 20.71 -15.24 -17.88
C PHE A 820 21.07 -15.28 -16.37
N VAL A 821 21.88 -14.33 -15.90
CA VAL A 821 22.27 -14.25 -14.48
C VAL A 821 21.06 -13.97 -13.59
N ASN A 822 20.27 -12.94 -13.94
CA ASN A 822 19.04 -12.59 -13.26
C ASN A 822 18.00 -13.72 -13.33
N TYR A 823 17.92 -14.43 -14.46
CA TYR A 823 17.04 -15.58 -14.64
C TYR A 823 17.40 -16.76 -13.70
N ILE A 824 18.67 -17.16 -13.63
CA ILE A 824 19.12 -18.23 -12.71
C ILE A 824 18.94 -17.80 -11.25
N ALA A 825 19.31 -16.57 -10.90
CA ALA A 825 19.12 -16.01 -9.55
C ALA A 825 17.66 -16.04 -9.10
N TYR A 826 16.70 -15.71 -9.99
CA TYR A 826 15.27 -15.76 -9.72
C TYR A 826 14.72 -17.20 -9.65
N THR A 827 15.02 -18.03 -10.65
CA THR A 827 14.46 -19.38 -10.76
C THR A 827 14.90 -20.26 -9.60
N ILE A 828 16.18 -20.19 -9.22
CA ILE A 828 16.77 -20.97 -8.11
C ILE A 828 16.98 -20.08 -6.86
N TYR A 829 16.17 -19.03 -6.67
CA TYR A 829 16.23 -18.20 -5.46
C TYR A 829 15.99 -19.07 -4.21
N ALA A 830 17.07 -19.32 -3.46
CA ALA A 830 17.13 -20.38 -2.45
C ALA A 830 16.07 -20.31 -1.35
N PRO A 831 15.74 -19.13 -0.76
CA PRO A 831 14.70 -19.00 0.26
C PRO A 831 13.31 -19.45 -0.20
N LEU A 832 13.06 -19.53 -1.51
CA LEU A 832 11.77 -19.94 -2.06
C LEU A 832 11.86 -21.17 -2.98
N TYR A 833 13.04 -21.75 -3.22
CA TYR A 833 13.24 -22.81 -4.21
C TYR A 833 12.49 -24.11 -3.88
N LEU A 834 12.59 -24.58 -2.63
CA LEU A 834 12.09 -25.89 -2.22
C LEU A 834 10.56 -25.96 -2.18
N THR A 835 9.92 -25.15 -1.32
CA THR A 835 8.45 -25.06 -1.18
C THR A 835 8.01 -23.66 -0.77
N GLY A 836 8.66 -22.61 -1.29
CA GLY A 836 8.30 -21.23 -0.97
C GLY A 836 7.08 -20.71 -1.73
N PRO A 837 6.43 -19.63 -1.25
CA PRO A 837 5.48 -18.87 -2.06
C PRO A 837 6.05 -18.46 -3.43
N ILE A 838 5.16 -18.41 -4.42
CA ILE A 838 5.48 -18.09 -5.81
C ILE A 838 5.50 -16.57 -6.00
N ILE A 839 6.59 -16.06 -6.57
CA ILE A 839 6.79 -14.67 -6.98
C ILE A 839 7.00 -14.63 -8.51
N THR A 840 6.62 -13.54 -9.17
CA THR A 840 6.86 -13.34 -10.61
C THR A 840 8.25 -12.77 -10.85
N PHE A 841 8.73 -12.78 -12.10
CA PHE A 841 10.06 -12.27 -12.41
C PHE A 841 10.13 -10.75 -12.16
N ASN A 842 9.12 -10.01 -12.61
CA ASN A 842 9.10 -8.54 -12.48
C ASN A 842 9.09 -8.08 -11.02
N ASP A 843 8.32 -8.74 -10.14
CA ASP A 843 8.27 -8.39 -8.70
C ASP A 843 9.57 -8.80 -8.00
N TYR A 844 10.20 -9.92 -8.38
CA TYR A 844 11.53 -10.29 -7.88
C TYR A 844 12.61 -9.26 -8.25
N ILE A 845 12.67 -8.82 -9.52
CA ILE A 845 13.63 -7.80 -9.97
C ILE A 845 13.34 -6.45 -9.32
N SER A 846 12.07 -6.04 -9.24
CA SER A 846 11.68 -4.78 -8.60
C SER A 846 12.07 -4.75 -7.12
N GLN A 847 11.79 -5.82 -6.36
CA GLN A 847 12.19 -5.93 -4.95
C GLN A 847 13.70 -6.14 -4.75
N SER A 848 14.41 -6.63 -5.78
CA SER A 848 15.87 -6.76 -5.75
C SER A 848 16.58 -5.42 -5.98
N ARG A 849 15.99 -4.56 -6.82
CA ARG A 849 16.44 -3.18 -7.11
C ARG A 849 16.07 -2.22 -5.97
N TYR A 850 14.84 -2.28 -5.46
CA TYR A 850 14.34 -1.43 -4.38
C TYR A 850 13.83 -2.27 -3.20
N ARG A 851 14.29 -1.96 -1.98
CA ARG A 851 13.88 -2.69 -0.78
C ARG A 851 12.39 -2.43 -0.50
N SER A 852 11.59 -3.48 -0.42
CA SER A 852 10.15 -3.35 -0.15
C SER A 852 9.89 -2.67 1.20
N ALA A 853 9.23 -1.50 1.17
CA ALA A 853 8.86 -0.68 2.34
C ALA A 853 7.95 -1.42 3.35
N THR A 854 7.42 -2.57 2.97
CA THR A 854 6.63 -3.48 3.82
C THR A 854 7.47 -4.30 4.80
N ILE A 855 8.79 -4.42 4.60
CA ILE A 855 9.66 -5.27 5.44
C ILE A 855 10.32 -4.46 6.54
N SER A 856 9.85 -4.64 7.78
CA SER A 856 10.46 -4.08 8.99
C SER A 856 10.80 -5.17 10.00
N SER A 857 11.88 -4.98 10.77
CA SER A 857 12.33 -5.95 11.79
C SER A 857 11.23 -6.31 12.81
N PRO A 858 10.41 -5.36 13.33
CA PRO A 858 9.30 -5.69 14.23
C PRO A 858 8.21 -6.55 13.57
N ARG A 859 7.95 -6.38 12.26
CA ARG A 859 7.00 -7.22 11.51
C ARG A 859 7.55 -8.63 11.33
N THR A 860 8.78 -8.76 10.86
CA THR A 860 9.44 -10.06 10.62
C THR A 860 9.58 -10.86 11.92
N TRP A 861 9.90 -10.21 13.05
CA TRP A 861 9.93 -10.87 14.37
C TRP A 861 8.54 -11.40 14.79
N LYS A 862 7.48 -10.58 14.73
CA LYS A 862 6.12 -11.03 15.05
C LYS A 862 5.66 -12.18 14.15
N TYR A 863 6.07 -12.17 12.88
CA TYR A 863 5.82 -13.25 11.94
C TYR A 863 6.61 -14.54 12.31
N ALA A 864 7.86 -14.44 12.76
CA ALA A 864 8.63 -15.57 13.26
C ALA A 864 8.01 -16.19 14.52
N VAL A 865 7.59 -15.36 15.49
CA VAL A 865 6.87 -15.83 16.70
C VAL A 865 5.60 -16.60 16.33
N ARG A 866 4.83 -16.13 15.34
CA ARG A 866 3.67 -16.88 14.82
C ARG A 866 4.02 -18.21 14.18
N PHE A 867 5.10 -18.27 13.42
CA PHE A 867 5.56 -19.55 12.86
C PHE A 867 5.86 -20.55 13.98
N LEU A 868 6.54 -20.12 15.05
CA LEU A 868 6.81 -20.96 16.22
C LEU A 868 5.52 -21.38 16.95
N LEU A 869 4.54 -20.48 17.12
CA LEU A 869 3.24 -20.82 17.73
C LEU A 869 2.43 -21.82 16.88
N VAL A 870 2.47 -21.71 15.56
CA VAL A 870 1.83 -22.68 14.64
C VAL A 870 2.58 -24.02 14.65
N LEU A 871 3.91 -24.01 14.75
CA LEU A 871 4.72 -25.22 14.89
C LEU A 871 4.40 -25.95 16.20
N LEU A 872 4.33 -25.21 17.30
CA LEU A 872 3.90 -25.74 18.60
C LEU A 872 2.47 -26.29 18.54
N CYS A 873 1.56 -25.63 17.83
CA CYS A 873 0.19 -26.12 17.63
C CYS A 873 0.17 -27.47 16.89
N MET A 874 0.94 -27.61 15.81
CA MET A 874 1.08 -28.90 15.09
C MET A 874 1.69 -29.98 15.99
N GLU A 875 2.80 -29.68 16.67
CA GLU A 875 3.45 -30.62 17.59
C GLU A 875 2.52 -31.06 18.73
N LEU A 876 1.73 -30.14 19.30
CA LEU A 876 0.74 -30.47 20.34
C LEU A 876 -0.37 -31.38 19.79
N VAL A 877 -1.00 -31.02 18.66
CA VAL A 877 -2.09 -31.81 18.06
C VAL A 877 -1.65 -33.27 17.83
N LEU A 878 -0.45 -33.48 17.29
CA LEU A 878 0.08 -34.83 17.02
C LEU A 878 0.35 -35.70 18.27
N HIS A 879 0.31 -35.15 19.49
CA HIS A 879 0.38 -35.95 20.74
C HIS A 879 -0.98 -36.37 21.30
N TYR A 880 -2.08 -35.79 20.80
CA TYR A 880 -3.43 -36.04 21.29
C TYR A 880 -4.37 -36.60 20.22
N ASP A 881 -4.08 -36.37 18.94
CA ASP A 881 -4.94 -36.78 17.84
C ASP A 881 -4.12 -37.55 16.79
N TYR A 882 -4.27 -38.87 16.79
CA TYR A 882 -3.42 -39.81 16.04
C TYR A 882 -4.01 -40.18 14.66
N VAL A 883 -4.72 -39.24 14.02
CA VAL A 883 -5.45 -39.46 12.76
C VAL A 883 -4.59 -40.04 11.64
N GLY A 884 -3.34 -39.59 11.51
CA GLY A 884 -2.43 -40.05 10.47
C GLY A 884 -2.07 -41.52 10.68
N ALA A 885 -1.73 -41.91 11.90
CA ALA A 885 -1.44 -43.29 12.30
C ALA A 885 -2.67 -44.19 12.14
N ILE A 886 -3.84 -43.71 12.58
CA ILE A 886 -5.13 -44.39 12.41
C ILE A 886 -5.40 -44.63 10.93
N SER A 887 -5.39 -43.59 10.09
CA SER A 887 -5.64 -43.70 8.64
C SER A 887 -4.61 -44.60 7.94
N LYS A 888 -3.33 -44.53 8.33
CA LYS A 888 -2.25 -45.35 7.77
C LYS A 888 -2.36 -46.83 8.15
N SER A 889 -3.03 -47.14 9.26
CA SER A 889 -3.32 -48.53 9.65
C SER A 889 -4.33 -49.23 8.73
N ARG A 890 -4.99 -48.49 7.82
CA ARG A 890 -6.10 -48.96 6.96
C ARG A 890 -7.21 -49.59 7.80
N PRO A 891 -7.85 -48.81 8.68
CA PRO A 891 -8.81 -49.33 9.62
C PRO A 891 -10.11 -49.72 8.92
N GLU A 892 -10.83 -50.67 9.49
CA GLU A 892 -12.17 -50.99 9.05
C GLU A 892 -13.12 -49.87 9.47
N TRP A 893 -13.47 -48.98 8.54
CA TRP A 893 -14.23 -47.76 8.83
C TRP A 893 -15.63 -48.03 9.43
N SER A 894 -16.26 -49.16 9.11
CA SER A 894 -17.55 -49.59 9.73
C SER A 894 -17.47 -49.84 11.23
N SER A 895 -16.27 -50.01 11.81
CA SER A 895 -16.06 -50.18 13.26
C SER A 895 -16.04 -48.86 14.05
N TYR A 896 -16.32 -47.72 13.41
CA TYR A 896 -16.34 -46.39 14.01
C TYR A 896 -17.75 -45.79 13.88
N THR A 897 -18.15 -44.97 14.85
CA THR A 897 -19.43 -44.25 14.74
C THR A 897 -19.35 -43.17 13.65
N PRO A 898 -20.48 -42.75 13.04
CA PRO A 898 -20.50 -41.66 12.07
C PRO A 898 -19.82 -40.38 12.58
N ALA A 899 -19.97 -40.08 13.89
CA ALA A 899 -19.31 -38.97 14.55
C ALA A 899 -17.77 -39.15 14.63
N GLN A 900 -17.28 -40.34 15.01
CA GLN A 900 -15.84 -40.64 15.05
C GLN A 900 -15.21 -40.51 13.66
N ILE A 901 -15.78 -41.14 12.62
CA ILE A 901 -15.21 -41.08 11.26
C ILE A 901 -15.20 -39.64 10.74
N SER A 902 -16.28 -38.90 10.95
CA SER A 902 -16.41 -37.52 10.47
C SER A 902 -15.41 -36.59 11.17
N LEU A 903 -15.21 -36.74 12.47
CA LEU A 903 -14.26 -35.90 13.23
C LEU A 903 -12.81 -36.26 12.95
N LEU A 904 -12.46 -37.55 12.87
CA LEU A 904 -11.14 -37.98 12.38
C LEU A 904 -10.87 -37.39 10.98
N SER A 905 -11.84 -37.46 10.07
CA SER A 905 -11.71 -36.89 8.72
C SER A 905 -11.55 -35.36 8.75
N TYR A 906 -12.29 -34.67 9.61
CA TYR A 906 -12.18 -33.22 9.81
C TYR A 906 -10.83 -32.79 10.38
N PHE A 907 -10.29 -33.50 11.37
CA PHE A 907 -8.97 -33.22 11.90
C PHE A 907 -7.84 -33.62 10.94
N ASN A 908 -8.02 -34.67 10.13
CA ASN A 908 -7.10 -34.95 9.02
C ASN A 908 -6.94 -33.74 8.09
N LEU A 909 -8.04 -33.07 7.73
CA LEU A 909 -8.00 -31.85 6.92
C LEU A 909 -7.27 -30.69 7.63
N HIS A 910 -7.33 -30.61 8.96
CA HIS A 910 -6.58 -29.62 9.75
C HIS A 910 -5.08 -29.95 9.80
N ILE A 911 -4.71 -31.22 9.97
CA ILE A 911 -3.33 -31.69 9.90
C ILE A 911 -2.75 -31.47 8.49
N VAL A 912 -3.54 -31.71 7.43
CA VAL A 912 -3.18 -31.38 6.03
C VAL A 912 -3.02 -29.87 5.81
N TRP A 913 -3.88 -29.03 6.42
CA TRP A 913 -3.70 -27.58 6.37
C TRP A 913 -2.41 -27.14 7.10
N LEU A 914 -2.17 -27.63 8.32
CA LEU A 914 -0.98 -27.32 9.12
C LEU A 914 0.33 -27.78 8.45
N LYS A 915 0.35 -29.00 7.87
CA LYS A 915 1.57 -29.55 7.24
C LYS A 915 2.00 -28.79 5.99
N LEU A 916 1.08 -28.10 5.31
CA LEU A 916 1.37 -27.23 4.17
C LEU A 916 1.67 -25.78 4.62
N LEU A 917 0.92 -25.29 5.61
CA LEU A 917 1.11 -23.98 6.24
C LEU A 917 2.54 -23.80 6.77
N LEU A 918 3.10 -24.81 7.44
CA LEU A 918 4.41 -24.70 8.10
C LEU A 918 5.58 -24.49 7.14
N PRO A 919 5.81 -25.32 6.09
CA PRO A 919 6.80 -25.05 5.06
C PRO A 919 6.60 -23.69 4.39
N TRP A 920 5.37 -23.38 3.93
CA TRP A 920 5.08 -22.10 3.27
C TRP A 920 5.44 -20.89 4.15
N ARG A 921 5.13 -20.96 5.46
CA ARG A 921 5.49 -19.88 6.39
C ARG A 921 6.97 -19.82 6.68
N PHE A 922 7.65 -20.95 6.79
CA PHE A 922 9.10 -21.02 7.02
C PHE A 922 9.88 -20.39 5.85
N PHE A 923 9.61 -20.82 4.61
CA PHE A 923 10.27 -20.29 3.42
C PHE A 923 9.92 -18.81 3.17
N ARG A 924 8.69 -18.39 3.51
CA ARG A 924 8.34 -16.96 3.54
C ARG A 924 9.12 -16.18 4.60
N LEU A 925 9.30 -16.71 5.82
CA LEU A 925 10.12 -16.07 6.86
C LEU A 925 11.56 -15.89 6.38
N TRP A 926 12.15 -16.94 5.78
CA TRP A 926 13.50 -16.86 5.21
C TRP A 926 13.60 -15.74 4.16
N SER A 927 12.65 -15.66 3.22
CA SER A 927 12.60 -14.61 2.21
C SER A 927 12.44 -13.20 2.82
N LEU A 928 11.62 -13.05 3.88
CA LEU A 928 11.43 -11.78 4.59
C LEU A 928 12.69 -11.32 5.34
N VAL A 929 13.44 -12.24 5.97
CA VAL A 929 14.74 -11.94 6.59
C VAL A 929 15.78 -11.54 5.53
N ASP A 930 15.69 -12.15 4.35
CA ASP A 930 16.54 -11.88 3.19
C ASP A 930 16.15 -10.63 2.38
N GLY A 931 15.01 -10.00 2.69
CA GLY A 931 14.60 -8.71 2.14
C GLY A 931 13.66 -8.75 0.92
N ILE A 932 13.03 -9.88 0.62
CA ILE A 932 11.92 -10.00 -0.34
C ILE A 932 10.63 -10.33 0.42
N ASP A 933 9.52 -9.66 0.10
CA ASP A 933 8.20 -9.95 0.66
C ASP A 933 7.35 -10.64 -0.40
N PRO A 934 7.26 -11.98 -0.42
CA PRO A 934 6.31 -12.71 -1.25
C PRO A 934 4.93 -12.81 -0.55
N PRO A 935 3.84 -13.14 -1.24
CA PRO A 935 2.50 -13.20 -0.64
C PRO A 935 2.36 -14.28 0.44
N GLU A 936 1.55 -14.03 1.48
CA GLU A 936 1.13 -15.08 2.42
C GLU A 936 0.24 -16.11 1.69
N ASN A 937 0.55 -17.40 1.86
CA ASN A 937 -0.15 -18.48 1.16
C ASN A 937 -1.47 -18.94 1.81
N MET A 938 -1.60 -18.80 3.13
CA MET A 938 -2.73 -19.27 3.92
C MET A 938 -3.35 -18.11 4.70
N LEU A 939 -4.46 -17.57 4.19
CA LEU A 939 -5.10 -16.37 4.76
C LEU A 939 -5.95 -16.68 5.98
N ARG A 940 -6.58 -17.85 5.99
CA ARG A 940 -7.57 -18.26 6.97
C ARG A 940 -7.32 -19.71 7.37
N CYS A 941 -7.71 -20.07 8.59
CA CYS A 941 -7.85 -21.47 8.99
C CYS A 941 -8.85 -22.16 8.06
N MET A 942 -8.69 -23.46 7.81
CA MET A 942 -9.60 -24.27 7.00
C MET A 942 -11.07 -24.02 7.40
N SER A 943 -11.36 -24.05 8.69
CA SER A 943 -12.68 -23.79 9.28
C SER A 943 -13.09 -22.31 9.41
N ASN A 944 -12.50 -21.41 8.62
CA ASN A 944 -12.96 -20.02 8.45
C ASN A 944 -13.22 -19.70 6.95
N ASN A 945 -13.71 -20.70 6.21
CA ASN A 945 -14.11 -20.60 4.81
C ASN A 945 -15.48 -21.28 4.62
N TYR A 946 -16.49 -20.53 4.21
CA TYR A 946 -17.87 -21.01 3.96
C TYR A 946 -18.28 -21.03 2.47
N SER A 947 -17.42 -20.49 1.60
CA SER A 947 -17.65 -20.33 0.17
C SER A 947 -16.50 -21.02 -0.57
N ALA A 948 -16.83 -21.89 -1.51
CA ALA A 948 -15.85 -22.65 -2.29
C ALA A 948 -15.08 -21.72 -3.23
N LEU A 949 -15.77 -20.76 -3.87
CA LEU A 949 -15.12 -19.72 -4.69
C LEU A 949 -14.18 -18.81 -3.88
N SER A 950 -14.51 -18.54 -2.62
CA SER A 950 -13.73 -17.68 -1.72
C SER A 950 -12.53 -18.42 -1.12
N PHE A 951 -12.69 -19.72 -0.83
CA PHE A 951 -11.63 -20.60 -0.34
C PHE A 951 -10.38 -20.54 -1.23
N TRP A 952 -10.51 -20.70 -2.55
CA TRP A 952 -9.38 -20.68 -3.48
C TRP A 952 -8.64 -19.33 -3.57
N ARG A 953 -9.26 -18.22 -3.13
CA ARG A 953 -8.60 -16.91 -3.02
C ARG A 953 -7.71 -16.80 -1.77
N GLY A 954 -8.02 -17.59 -0.74
CA GLY A 954 -7.26 -17.68 0.52
C GLY A 954 -6.35 -18.90 0.64
N TRP A 955 -6.57 -19.94 -0.18
CA TRP A 955 -5.76 -21.15 -0.25
C TRP A 955 -4.66 -21.06 -1.32
N HIS A 956 -3.43 -21.44 -0.95
CA HIS A 956 -2.21 -21.39 -1.76
C HIS A 956 -2.11 -20.08 -2.57
N ARG A 957 -2.36 -18.93 -1.93
CA ARG A 957 -2.68 -17.66 -2.59
C ARG A 957 -1.64 -17.19 -3.61
N SER A 958 -0.35 -17.50 -3.43
CA SER A 958 0.67 -17.18 -4.44
C SER A 958 0.42 -17.94 -5.74
N TYR A 959 0.06 -19.22 -5.65
CA TYR A 959 -0.28 -20.07 -6.78
C TYR A 959 -1.60 -19.65 -7.40
N TYR A 960 -2.63 -19.34 -6.60
CA TYR A 960 -3.88 -18.78 -7.11
C TYR A 960 -3.66 -17.49 -7.94
N ARG A 961 -2.84 -16.56 -7.44
CA ARG A 961 -2.46 -15.33 -8.17
C ARG A 961 -1.65 -15.62 -9.44
N TRP A 962 -0.78 -16.63 -9.41
CA TRP A 962 -0.05 -17.09 -10.58
C TRP A 962 -0.98 -17.67 -11.66
N LEU A 963 -1.90 -18.57 -11.28
CA LEU A 963 -2.93 -19.13 -12.16
C LEU A 963 -3.81 -18.03 -12.76
N LEU A 964 -4.17 -17.02 -11.96
CA LEU A 964 -4.91 -15.85 -12.45
C LEU A 964 -4.16 -15.12 -13.57
N ARG A 965 -2.88 -14.79 -13.35
CA ARG A 965 -2.06 -14.00 -14.29
C ARG A 965 -1.73 -14.75 -15.57
N TYR A 966 -1.29 -16.00 -15.48
CA TYR A 966 -0.68 -16.72 -16.61
C TYR A 966 -1.61 -17.68 -17.35
N ILE A 967 -2.77 -18.04 -16.77
CA ILE A 967 -3.76 -18.93 -17.41
C ILE A 967 -5.13 -18.24 -17.52
N TYR A 968 -5.73 -17.88 -16.38
CA TYR A 968 -7.14 -17.49 -16.32
C TYR A 968 -7.47 -16.18 -17.05
N ILE A 969 -6.69 -15.12 -16.82
CA ILE A 969 -6.89 -13.82 -17.47
C ILE A 969 -6.62 -13.92 -19.00
N PRO A 970 -5.51 -14.54 -19.47
CA PRO A 970 -5.29 -14.79 -20.90
C PRO A 970 -6.41 -15.56 -21.60
N LEU A 971 -7.08 -16.50 -20.91
CA LEU A 971 -8.24 -17.24 -21.45
C LEU A 971 -9.57 -16.44 -21.45
N GLY A 972 -9.59 -15.24 -20.87
CA GLY A 972 -10.74 -14.31 -20.88
C GLY A 972 -11.53 -14.22 -19.57
N GLY A 973 -11.07 -14.85 -18.49
CA GLY A 973 -11.67 -14.72 -17.16
C GLY A 973 -13.06 -15.35 -16.99
N SER A 974 -13.92 -14.71 -16.19
CA SER A 974 -15.33 -15.12 -15.99
C SER A 974 -16.31 -14.06 -16.47
N SER A 975 -17.35 -14.52 -17.16
CA SER A 975 -18.57 -13.74 -17.40
C SER A 975 -19.76 -14.68 -17.54
N PHE A 976 -20.85 -14.38 -16.83
CA PHE A 976 -22.11 -15.14 -16.90
C PHE A 976 -23.25 -14.31 -17.54
N ARG A 977 -22.91 -13.28 -18.33
CA ARG A 977 -23.91 -12.40 -18.99
C ARG A 977 -24.67 -13.09 -20.12
N SER A 978 -24.15 -14.18 -20.68
CA SER A 978 -24.84 -15.03 -21.65
C SER A 978 -24.43 -16.49 -21.46
N LEU A 979 -25.25 -17.42 -21.95
CA LEU A 979 -24.98 -18.86 -21.84
C LEU A 979 -23.63 -19.24 -22.46
N ALA A 980 -23.29 -18.70 -23.64
CA ALA A 980 -22.00 -18.91 -24.29
C ALA A 980 -20.81 -18.42 -23.44
N GLN A 981 -20.95 -17.29 -22.75
CA GLN A 981 -19.91 -16.79 -21.83
C GLN A 981 -19.83 -17.63 -20.56
N GLY A 982 -20.96 -18.14 -20.06
CA GLY A 982 -21.01 -19.09 -18.94
C GLY A 982 -20.29 -20.39 -19.27
N VAL A 983 -20.54 -20.97 -20.45
CA VAL A 983 -19.83 -22.17 -20.94
C VAL A 983 -18.33 -21.88 -21.08
N ARG A 984 -17.92 -20.75 -21.68
CA ARG A 984 -16.50 -20.35 -21.73
C ARG A 984 -15.88 -20.23 -20.34
N THR A 985 -16.62 -19.73 -19.36
CA THR A 985 -16.16 -19.60 -17.97
C THR A 985 -15.95 -20.98 -17.33
N VAL A 986 -16.88 -21.93 -17.53
CA VAL A 986 -16.74 -23.32 -17.04
C VAL A 986 -15.56 -24.02 -17.71
N VAL A 987 -15.39 -23.89 -19.04
CA VAL A 987 -14.22 -24.41 -19.76
C VAL A 987 -12.92 -23.80 -19.23
N THR A 988 -12.91 -22.49 -18.94
CA THR A 988 -11.74 -21.83 -18.36
C THR A 988 -11.41 -22.39 -16.97
N TYR A 989 -12.41 -22.66 -16.12
CA TYR A 989 -12.19 -23.35 -14.85
C TYR A 989 -11.70 -24.79 -15.03
N LEU A 990 -12.26 -25.56 -15.97
CA LEU A 990 -11.79 -26.91 -16.28
C LEU A 990 -10.32 -26.92 -16.72
N VAL A 991 -9.90 -25.99 -17.60
CA VAL A 991 -8.49 -25.86 -18.02
C VAL A 991 -7.59 -25.51 -16.84
N VAL A 992 -7.98 -24.54 -16.01
CA VAL A 992 -7.21 -24.17 -14.80
C VAL A 992 -7.08 -25.34 -13.84
N PHE A 993 -8.18 -26.02 -13.49
CA PHE A 993 -8.14 -27.16 -12.54
C PHE A 993 -7.49 -28.41 -13.13
N THR A 994 -7.53 -28.60 -14.45
CA THR A 994 -6.74 -29.64 -15.14
C THR A 994 -5.24 -29.35 -15.01
N PHE A 995 -4.80 -28.10 -15.20
CA PHE A 995 -3.40 -27.73 -14.95
C PHE A 995 -3.02 -27.91 -13.47
N VAL A 996 -3.89 -27.54 -12.52
CA VAL A 996 -3.67 -27.78 -11.09
C VAL A 996 -3.48 -29.27 -10.79
N ALA A 997 -4.32 -30.15 -11.35
CA ALA A 997 -4.19 -31.59 -11.18
C ALA A 997 -2.88 -32.12 -11.78
N LEU A 998 -2.58 -31.78 -13.05
CA LEU A 998 -1.35 -32.19 -13.75
C LEU A 998 -0.08 -31.71 -13.04
N TRP A 999 -0.10 -30.51 -12.45
CA TRP A 999 1.01 -29.94 -11.71
C TRP A 999 1.26 -30.62 -10.36
N HIS A 1000 0.21 -31.18 -9.74
CA HIS A 1000 0.28 -31.89 -8.47
C HIS A 1000 0.56 -33.40 -8.62
N ASP A 1001 -0.09 -34.09 -9.55
CA ASP A 1001 0.12 -35.51 -9.84
C ASP A 1001 -0.09 -35.82 -11.33
N ILE A 1002 1.01 -36.15 -12.00
CA ILE A 1002 1.04 -36.53 -13.43
C ILE A 1002 0.35 -37.88 -13.67
N LYS A 1003 0.17 -38.72 -12.64
CA LYS A 1003 -0.55 -40.01 -12.75
C LYS A 1003 -2.07 -39.86 -12.86
N LEU A 1004 -2.56 -38.63 -13.00
CA LEU A 1004 -3.96 -38.27 -13.25
C LEU A 1004 -4.97 -38.66 -12.16
N ASN A 1005 -4.53 -39.25 -11.03
CA ASN A 1005 -5.42 -39.61 -9.91
C ASN A 1005 -6.16 -38.38 -9.36
N LEU A 1006 -5.49 -37.23 -9.33
CA LEU A 1006 -6.06 -35.95 -8.89
C LEU A 1006 -6.91 -35.24 -9.95
N LEU A 1007 -6.97 -35.74 -11.20
CA LEU A 1007 -7.76 -35.10 -12.26
C LEU A 1007 -9.26 -35.18 -11.97
N ILE A 1008 -9.73 -36.33 -11.50
CA ILE A 1008 -11.13 -36.55 -11.08
C ILE A 1008 -11.49 -35.58 -9.94
N TRP A 1009 -10.62 -35.43 -8.94
CA TRP A 1009 -10.80 -34.47 -7.86
C TRP A 1009 -10.86 -33.03 -8.39
N GLY A 1010 -9.96 -32.63 -9.29
CA GLY A 1010 -9.95 -31.30 -9.88
C GLY A 1010 -11.24 -30.96 -10.63
N TRP A 1011 -11.81 -31.91 -11.38
CA TRP A 1011 -13.09 -31.73 -12.07
C TRP A 1011 -14.30 -31.74 -11.11
N LEU A 1012 -14.28 -32.56 -10.05
CA LEU A 1012 -15.30 -32.52 -8.99
C LEU A 1012 -15.32 -31.15 -8.29
N VAL A 1013 -14.17 -30.51 -8.05
CA VAL A 1013 -14.13 -29.14 -7.49
C VAL A 1013 -14.82 -28.13 -8.42
N VAL A 1014 -14.61 -28.22 -9.75
CA VAL A 1014 -15.29 -27.34 -10.71
C VAL A 1014 -16.80 -27.58 -10.71
N LEU A 1015 -17.24 -28.85 -10.65
CA LEU A 1015 -18.65 -29.21 -10.51
C LEU A 1015 -19.26 -28.60 -9.24
N PHE A 1016 -18.55 -28.63 -8.11
CA PHE A 1016 -19.03 -28.09 -6.82
C PHE A 1016 -19.02 -26.55 -6.73
N PHE A 1017 -18.45 -25.82 -7.69
CA PHE A 1017 -18.70 -24.37 -7.81
C PHE A 1017 -20.08 -24.06 -8.42
N ILE A 1018 -20.63 -24.95 -9.25
CA ILE A 1018 -21.86 -24.69 -9.99
C ILE A 1018 -23.05 -24.43 -9.03
N PRO A 1019 -23.28 -25.20 -7.95
CA PRO A 1019 -24.30 -24.89 -6.96
C PRO A 1019 -24.16 -23.50 -6.32
N GLU A 1020 -22.95 -23.08 -5.95
CA GLU A 1020 -22.70 -21.74 -5.37
C GLU A 1020 -23.03 -20.63 -6.37
N ILE A 1021 -22.62 -20.79 -7.64
CA ILE A 1021 -22.90 -19.84 -8.72
C ILE A 1021 -24.41 -19.76 -9.01
N LEU A 1022 -25.07 -20.91 -9.15
CA LEU A 1022 -26.52 -20.97 -9.41
C LEU A 1022 -27.33 -20.38 -8.25
N ALA A 1023 -26.97 -20.67 -7.00
CA ALA A 1023 -27.62 -20.09 -5.83
C ALA A 1023 -27.47 -18.56 -5.81
N GLY A 1024 -26.28 -18.04 -6.13
CA GLY A 1024 -26.05 -16.59 -6.24
C GLY A 1024 -26.86 -15.90 -7.35
N LEU A 1025 -27.17 -16.62 -8.44
CA LEU A 1025 -28.01 -16.12 -9.54
C LEU A 1025 -29.52 -16.22 -9.23
N LEU A 1026 -29.97 -17.29 -8.56
CA LEU A 1026 -31.36 -17.52 -8.19
C LEU A 1026 -31.82 -16.60 -7.03
N PHE A 1027 -30.94 -16.41 -6.04
CA PHE A 1027 -31.16 -15.65 -4.80
C PHE A 1027 -30.25 -14.40 -4.71
N PRO A 1028 -30.38 -13.40 -5.60
CA PRO A 1028 -29.60 -12.17 -5.54
C PRO A 1028 -30.03 -11.30 -4.35
N LYS A 1029 -29.06 -10.70 -3.61
CA LYS A 1029 -29.32 -9.86 -2.41
C LYS A 1029 -30.44 -8.82 -2.62
N ARG A 1030 -30.56 -8.24 -3.83
CA ARG A 1030 -31.60 -7.25 -4.18
C ARG A 1030 -33.04 -7.74 -3.92
N LYS A 1031 -33.35 -9.02 -4.13
CA LYS A 1031 -34.70 -9.59 -3.86
C LYS A 1031 -35.03 -9.68 -2.36
N PHE A 1032 -34.05 -9.50 -1.49
CA PHE A 1032 -34.17 -9.58 -0.03
C PHE A 1032 -33.86 -8.22 0.64
N ALA A 1033 -33.98 -7.10 -0.09
CA ALA A 1033 -34.00 -5.78 0.52
C ALA A 1033 -35.07 -5.71 1.62
N GLY A 1034 -34.73 -5.16 2.79
CA GLY A 1034 -35.59 -5.16 3.98
C GLY A 1034 -35.65 -6.48 4.76
N ARG A 1035 -35.15 -7.60 4.21
CA ARG A 1035 -35.16 -8.94 4.85
C ARG A 1035 -33.75 -9.53 4.97
N GLU A 1036 -32.81 -8.70 5.41
CA GLU A 1036 -31.38 -9.04 5.48
C GLU A 1036 -31.08 -10.21 6.45
N ARG A 1037 -31.89 -10.38 7.51
CA ARG A 1037 -31.76 -11.52 8.44
C ARG A 1037 -32.07 -12.86 7.75
N GLU A 1038 -33.18 -12.92 7.00
CA GLU A 1038 -33.57 -14.09 6.21
C GLU A 1038 -32.51 -14.39 5.15
N TYR A 1039 -32.02 -13.36 4.45
CA TYR A 1039 -30.97 -13.52 3.44
C TYR A 1039 -29.68 -14.10 4.04
N ARG A 1040 -29.24 -13.58 5.20
CA ARG A 1040 -28.07 -14.12 5.93
C ARG A 1040 -28.28 -15.58 6.35
N TRP A 1041 -29.49 -15.97 6.77
CA TRP A 1041 -29.78 -17.36 7.11
C TRP A 1041 -29.81 -18.25 5.86
N LEU A 1042 -30.38 -17.80 4.75
CA LEU A 1042 -30.34 -18.50 3.45
C LEU A 1042 -28.89 -18.70 2.96
N CYS A 1043 -28.05 -17.66 3.04
CA CYS A 1043 -26.62 -17.76 2.75
C CYS A 1043 -25.90 -18.71 3.73
N GLY A 1044 -26.34 -18.78 4.99
CA GLY A 1044 -25.83 -19.73 5.98
C GLY A 1044 -26.12 -21.18 5.60
N LEU A 1045 -27.36 -21.48 5.19
CA LEU A 1045 -27.76 -22.81 4.70
C LEU A 1045 -26.99 -23.20 3.43
N GLY A 1046 -26.85 -22.28 2.47
CA GLY A 1046 -26.00 -22.49 1.28
C GLY A 1046 -24.54 -22.73 1.64
N GLY A 1047 -24.02 -22.02 2.64
CA GLY A 1047 -22.68 -22.23 3.20
C GLY A 1047 -22.48 -23.62 3.80
N VAL A 1048 -23.48 -24.17 4.52
CA VAL A 1048 -23.41 -25.55 5.03
C VAL A 1048 -23.28 -26.54 3.88
N GLY A 1049 -24.09 -26.37 2.82
CA GLY A 1049 -23.99 -27.18 1.60
C GLY A 1049 -22.60 -27.12 0.96
N ASN A 1050 -22.06 -25.90 0.77
CA ASN A 1050 -20.72 -25.70 0.22
C ASN A 1050 -19.61 -26.36 1.07
N VAL A 1051 -19.67 -26.22 2.39
CA VAL A 1051 -18.70 -26.84 3.31
C VAL A 1051 -18.77 -28.37 3.23
N LEU A 1052 -19.97 -28.95 3.23
CA LEU A 1052 -20.14 -30.40 3.11
C LEU A 1052 -19.66 -30.94 1.75
N MET A 1053 -19.93 -30.23 0.65
CA MET A 1053 -19.41 -30.60 -0.68
C MET A 1053 -17.87 -30.52 -0.73
N MET A 1054 -17.28 -29.46 -0.18
CA MET A 1054 -15.82 -29.29 -0.13
C MET A 1054 -15.14 -30.32 0.77
N ILE A 1055 -15.76 -30.70 1.90
CA ILE A 1055 -15.32 -31.82 2.74
C ILE A 1055 -15.37 -33.11 1.92
N SER A 1056 -16.51 -33.43 1.29
CA SER A 1056 -16.67 -34.65 0.48
C SER A 1056 -15.65 -34.76 -0.67
N ALA A 1057 -15.40 -33.66 -1.38
CA ALA A 1057 -14.36 -33.59 -2.42
C ALA A 1057 -12.99 -34.01 -1.91
N ASN A 1058 -12.58 -33.44 -0.78
CA ASN A 1058 -11.26 -33.66 -0.21
C ASN A 1058 -11.13 -35.02 0.48
N LEU A 1059 -12.23 -35.60 1.00
CA LEU A 1059 -12.24 -36.97 1.50
C LEU A 1059 -12.00 -37.99 0.37
N VAL A 1060 -12.64 -37.79 -0.79
CA VAL A 1060 -12.43 -38.63 -1.99
C VAL A 1060 -11.00 -38.49 -2.51
N GLY A 1061 -10.49 -37.25 -2.61
CA GLY A 1061 -9.16 -36.99 -3.18
C GLY A 1061 -7.98 -37.38 -2.29
N PHE A 1062 -8.10 -37.27 -0.96
CA PHE A 1062 -6.93 -37.28 -0.06
C PHE A 1062 -7.05 -38.11 1.23
N ALA A 1063 -8.20 -38.72 1.54
CA ALA A 1063 -8.38 -39.44 2.81
C ALA A 1063 -8.91 -40.88 2.65
N VAL A 1064 -10.12 -41.05 2.13
CA VAL A 1064 -10.89 -42.30 2.23
C VAL A 1064 -11.38 -42.85 0.88
N GLY A 1065 -11.19 -42.10 -0.22
CA GLY A 1065 -11.61 -42.52 -1.55
C GLY A 1065 -13.13 -42.58 -1.74
N LEU A 1066 -13.57 -43.13 -2.87
CA LEU A 1066 -15.00 -43.28 -3.19
C LEU A 1066 -15.70 -44.29 -2.28
N ASP A 1067 -15.05 -45.42 -1.97
CA ASP A 1067 -15.64 -46.47 -1.13
C ASP A 1067 -15.82 -46.01 0.32
N GLY A 1068 -14.86 -45.27 0.87
CA GLY A 1068 -14.97 -44.69 2.20
C GLY A 1068 -15.99 -43.55 2.27
N LEU A 1069 -16.11 -42.70 1.24
CA LEU A 1069 -17.22 -41.73 1.15
C LEU A 1069 -18.57 -42.46 1.11
N LYS A 1070 -18.70 -43.53 0.32
CA LYS A 1070 -19.91 -44.36 0.25
C LYS A 1070 -20.24 -45.00 1.60
N ALA A 1071 -19.24 -45.47 2.35
CA ALA A 1071 -19.41 -45.99 3.69
C ALA A 1071 -19.89 -44.92 4.68
N ILE A 1072 -19.35 -43.70 4.63
CA ILE A 1072 -19.79 -42.56 5.46
C ILE A 1072 -21.24 -42.18 5.13
N VAL A 1073 -21.58 -41.99 3.85
CA VAL A 1073 -22.94 -41.65 3.42
C VAL A 1073 -23.93 -42.74 3.83
N SER A 1074 -23.60 -44.02 3.58
CA SER A 1074 -24.41 -45.16 4.01
C SER A 1074 -24.63 -45.17 5.53
N GLY A 1075 -23.56 -45.06 6.32
CA GLY A 1075 -23.64 -45.06 7.79
C GLY A 1075 -24.39 -43.85 8.38
N VAL A 1076 -24.41 -42.71 7.69
CA VAL A 1076 -25.19 -41.54 8.11
C VAL A 1076 -26.70 -41.74 7.88
N PHE A 1077 -27.11 -42.40 6.80
CA PHE A 1077 -28.52 -42.59 6.46
C PHE A 1077 -29.12 -43.93 6.91
N ARG A 1078 -28.30 -44.87 7.38
CA ARG A 1078 -28.74 -46.21 7.82
C ARG A 1078 -29.41 -46.22 9.19
N ASP A 1079 -28.83 -45.51 10.16
CA ASP A 1079 -29.19 -45.61 11.58
C ASP A 1079 -29.65 -44.27 12.15
N TYR A 1080 -30.56 -44.29 13.12
CA TYR A 1080 -31.09 -43.07 13.76
C TYR A 1080 -30.00 -42.18 14.37
N SER A 1081 -28.94 -42.78 14.92
CA SER A 1081 -27.76 -42.08 15.43
C SER A 1081 -26.98 -41.33 14.33
N GLY A 1082 -26.96 -41.86 13.09
CA GLY A 1082 -26.39 -41.19 11.91
C GLY A 1082 -27.19 -39.96 11.50
N LEU A 1083 -28.53 -40.06 11.52
CA LEU A 1083 -29.43 -38.93 11.21
C LEU A 1083 -29.34 -37.82 12.27
N VAL A 1084 -29.33 -38.19 13.56
CA VAL A 1084 -29.13 -37.23 14.67
C VAL A 1084 -27.77 -36.56 14.56
N PHE A 1085 -26.71 -37.31 14.22
CA PHE A 1085 -25.39 -36.74 13.96
C PHE A 1085 -25.41 -35.75 12.79
N LEU A 1086 -26.05 -36.08 11.67
CA LEU A 1086 -26.15 -35.20 10.50
C LEU A 1086 -26.86 -33.88 10.84
N VAL A 1087 -28.00 -33.91 11.53
CA VAL A 1087 -28.73 -32.71 11.96
C VAL A 1087 -27.87 -31.87 12.92
N THR A 1088 -27.18 -32.52 13.87
CA THR A 1088 -26.28 -31.86 14.83
C THR A 1088 -25.10 -31.19 14.11
N ALA A 1089 -24.47 -31.89 13.17
CA ALA A 1089 -23.34 -31.40 12.39
C ALA A 1089 -23.75 -30.22 11.48
N CYS A 1090 -24.87 -30.33 10.77
CA CYS A 1090 -25.41 -29.23 9.96
C CYS A 1090 -25.74 -28.00 10.80
N THR A 1091 -26.30 -28.19 12.00
CA THR A 1091 -26.60 -27.09 12.94
C THR A 1091 -25.32 -26.43 13.46
N ALA A 1092 -24.32 -27.23 13.86
CA ALA A 1092 -23.01 -26.72 14.29
C ALA A 1092 -22.27 -25.96 13.17
N LEU A 1093 -22.29 -26.49 11.94
CA LEU A 1093 -21.73 -25.81 10.77
C LEU A 1093 -22.47 -24.49 10.49
N PHE A 1094 -23.81 -24.48 10.55
CA PHE A 1094 -24.59 -23.25 10.37
C PHE A 1094 -24.19 -22.19 11.38
N VAL A 1095 -24.12 -22.53 12.67
CA VAL A 1095 -23.69 -21.63 13.74
C VAL A 1095 -22.26 -21.13 13.51
N GLY A 1096 -21.33 -22.01 13.13
CA GLY A 1096 -19.97 -21.62 12.74
C GLY A 1096 -19.95 -20.62 11.57
N ILE A 1097 -20.77 -20.83 10.54
CA ILE A 1097 -20.88 -19.93 9.38
C ILE A 1097 -21.48 -18.58 9.76
N GLN A 1098 -22.47 -18.53 10.67
CA GLN A 1098 -22.99 -17.25 11.17
C GLN A 1098 -21.92 -16.45 11.92
N VAL A 1099 -21.05 -17.12 12.68
CA VAL A 1099 -19.86 -16.50 13.29
C VAL A 1099 -18.86 -16.04 12.22
N MET A 1100 -18.63 -16.81 11.15
CA MET A 1100 -17.78 -16.37 10.03
C MET A 1100 -18.32 -15.11 9.33
N PHE A 1101 -19.64 -15.00 9.13
CA PHE A 1101 -20.26 -13.78 8.57
C PHE A 1101 -20.03 -12.56 9.47
N GLU A 1102 -20.17 -12.70 10.79
CA GLU A 1102 -19.92 -11.61 11.73
C GLU A 1102 -18.42 -11.26 11.81
N ILE A 1103 -17.52 -12.22 11.60
CA ILE A 1103 -16.08 -11.95 11.40
C ILE A 1103 -15.86 -11.11 10.13
N ARG A 1104 -16.49 -11.45 8.99
CA ARG A 1104 -16.39 -10.64 7.75
C ARG A 1104 -16.97 -9.23 7.93
N GLN A 1105 -18.11 -9.08 8.61
CA GLN A 1105 -18.65 -7.76 8.97
C GLN A 1105 -17.71 -7.01 9.94
N GLY A 1106 -17.05 -7.71 10.87
CA GLY A 1106 -16.02 -7.15 11.75
C GLY A 1106 -14.76 -6.69 11.02
N GLU A 1107 -14.38 -7.35 9.92
CA GLU A 1107 -13.32 -6.90 9.00
C GLU A 1107 -13.78 -5.65 8.23
N LEU A 1108 -14.99 -5.65 7.65
CA LEU A 1108 -15.54 -4.50 6.91
C LEU A 1108 -15.66 -3.24 7.79
N ARG A 1109 -16.13 -3.37 9.04
CA ARG A 1109 -16.16 -2.27 10.02
C ARG A 1109 -14.78 -1.71 10.37
N ARG A 1110 -13.69 -2.44 10.10
CA ARG A 1110 -12.30 -2.00 10.25
C ARG A 1110 -11.69 -1.50 8.92
N GLY A 1111 -12.50 -1.33 7.88
CA GLY A 1111 -12.05 -0.96 6.53
C GLY A 1111 -11.36 -2.10 5.76
N ILE A 1112 -11.40 -3.33 6.28
CA ILE A 1112 -10.70 -4.49 5.70
C ILE A 1112 -11.70 -5.29 4.84
N ASN A 1113 -11.45 -5.34 3.52
CA ASN A 1113 -12.24 -6.15 2.59
C ASN A 1113 -11.36 -7.23 1.95
N LEU A 1114 -11.21 -8.34 2.68
CA LEU A 1114 -10.64 -9.56 2.16
C LEU A 1114 -11.70 -10.27 1.29
N LYS A 1115 -11.45 -10.38 -0.02
CA LYS A 1115 -12.34 -11.07 -0.99
C LYS A 1115 -12.31 -12.60 -0.85
N CYS A 1116 -12.12 -13.12 0.36
CA CYS A 1116 -12.00 -14.54 0.75
C CYS A 1116 -12.55 -14.76 2.16
#